data_AF-A0A8J5VG52-F1
#
_entry.id   AF-A0A8J5VG52-F1
#
_cell.length_a   1.000
_cell.length_b   1.000
_cell.length_c   1.000
_cell.angle_alpha   90.00
_cell.angle_beta   90.00
_cell.angle_gamma   90.00
#
_symmetry.space_group_name_H-M   'P 1'
#
loop_
_entity.id
_entity.type
_entity.pdbx_description
1 polymer ?
#
loop_
_entity_poly.entity_id
_entity_poly.type
_entity_poly.pdbx_seq_one_letter_code
_entity_poly.pdbx_strand_id
1 'polypeptide(L)'
;MSAGGVGRWAATNGGVRIGGGNDGREWAATGVCVAWRAVSGDRLPRRRRRSLSALRVHHGEEEKNWPWQLWGEFWRGSSSSWPRSVVDIIRAVEGLFLIIQVVGILSIRAVEGQVHITQVAGLLSINHMTIRDEVVLAREEVGLHSSIMAVLGEPAAEVSSGQVQQFQQLAISGESSISQAMQIAPPSSKSVRFPLRPGKGTYGDRCIVKANHFFAELPDKDLHQYDVSIIPEVTSRGVNRAVMFELVTLYRYSHLGERLPAYDGRKSLYTAGPLPFTSRTFEITLKDEEDSLGGGQGAQRRERLFKVVIKFAARADLHHLAMFLAGRQPDAPQEALQVLDIVLRELPTARYSPVGRSFYSPNLGRRQQLGEGLESWRGFYQSIRPTQMGLSLNIDMSSTAFIEPLPVIDFVIQLLNRDISVRPLSDSDRVKIKKALRGVKVEVTHRGNMRRKYRISGLTSQATRELSFPVDDRGTVKTVVQYFLETYGFSIQHTTLPCLQVGNQQRPNYLPMEVCKIVEGQRYSKRLNEKQITALLKVTCQRPPERELDILRTVSHNSYHEDQFAKEFGIKIDDRLASVEARVLPPPRLKYHDSGREKDVMPRVGQWNMMNKKMVNGGRVNSWACINFARNVQDSAARVFCHELAIMCQISGMDFALEPVLTPLTARPEHVERALKARYQDAMNILRPHGRELDLLIVILPDNNGSLYGDLKRICETDLGLVSQCCLTKHVFKMSKQYLANVALKINVKVGGRNNVLVDALTRRIPHVSDRPTIIFGADVTHPHPGEDSSPSIAAVVASQDWPEVTKYAGLVSAQSHRQELIQDLFKVWQDPHRGTVTGGMIKELLISFKRATGQKPQRIIFYRDGVSEGQFYQVLLYELDAIRKACASLEPNYQPPVTFVVVQKRHHTRLFANNHNDQRTVDRSGNILPGTVVDSKICHPTEFDFYLCSHAGIQGTSRPTHYHVLWDENKFTADELQTLTNNLCYTYARCTRSVSIVPPAYYAHLAAFRARFYMEPETSDSGSMASGAATSRGFLPGGARSSRVTGNVAVRPLPALKENVKRVMFYC
;
A
#
# COMPACT_ATOMS: atom_id res chain seq x y z
N MET A 1 79.96 47.99 19.46
CA MET A 1 78.88 48.53 20.33
C MET A 1 78.16 49.61 19.56
N SER A 2 76.82 49.67 19.60
CA SER A 2 75.97 50.45 18.67
C SER A 2 76.14 50.06 17.17
N ALA A 3 75.22 50.37 16.24
CA ALA A 3 73.75 50.33 16.30
C ALA A 3 73.21 50.29 14.84
N GLY A 4 72.25 49.41 14.52
CA GLY A 4 71.62 49.33 13.19
C GLY A 4 70.90 47.99 12.91
N GLY A 5 70.11 47.84 11.85
CA GLY A 5 69.73 48.86 10.86
C GLY A 5 68.83 48.34 9.71
N VAL A 6 68.25 49.30 8.96
CA VAL A 6 67.77 49.34 7.55
C VAL A 6 67.84 48.04 6.69
N GLY A 7 66.87 47.68 5.82
CA GLY A 7 65.56 48.28 5.44
C GLY A 7 65.20 48.13 3.94
N ARG A 8 63.97 48.56 3.56
CA ARG A 8 63.45 48.89 2.19
C ARG A 8 63.19 47.82 1.09
N TRP A 9 61.98 47.95 0.51
CA TRP A 9 61.59 47.91 -0.93
C TRP A 9 61.39 46.59 -1.72
N ALA A 10 60.37 46.64 -2.60
CA ALA A 10 60.18 45.89 -3.87
C ALA A 10 60.03 44.35 -3.83
N ALA A 11 59.62 43.63 -4.89
CA ALA A 11 58.60 43.84 -5.95
C ALA A 11 58.51 42.54 -6.81
N THR A 12 57.51 42.41 -7.71
CA THR A 12 57.50 41.58 -8.96
C THR A 12 57.73 40.04 -8.85
N ASN A 13 57.17 39.11 -9.64
CA ASN A 13 56.49 39.06 -10.95
C ASN A 13 57.42 39.03 -12.20
N GLY A 14 57.51 37.89 -12.91
CA GLY A 14 57.99 37.81 -14.31
C GLY A 14 59.16 36.84 -14.62
N GLY A 15 59.30 36.46 -15.92
CA GLY A 15 60.38 35.60 -16.47
C GLY A 15 60.00 34.10 -16.61
N VAL A 16 59.49 33.51 -17.71
CA VAL A 16 59.31 33.86 -19.15
C VAL A 16 60.50 33.49 -20.09
N ARG A 17 60.24 32.58 -21.06
CA ARG A 17 61.04 32.19 -22.28
C ARG A 17 62.35 31.42 -21.99
N ILE A 18 62.92 30.53 -22.85
CA ILE A 18 62.65 29.89 -24.18
C ILE A 18 63.38 28.51 -24.12
N GLY A 19 63.09 27.43 -24.87
CA GLY A 19 62.06 27.09 -25.87
C GLY A 19 62.52 25.90 -26.75
N GLY A 20 61.58 25.18 -27.41
CA GLY A 20 61.84 24.08 -28.38
C GLY A 20 62.18 22.70 -27.76
N GLY A 21 61.77 21.56 -28.32
CA GLY A 21 60.84 21.33 -29.44
C GLY A 21 60.76 19.84 -29.84
N ASN A 22 59.58 19.37 -30.28
CA ASN A 22 59.26 18.04 -30.83
C ASN A 22 59.49 16.82 -29.88
N ASP A 23 58.78 15.68 -29.99
CA ASP A 23 57.67 15.31 -30.88
C ASP A 23 56.72 14.27 -30.22
N GLY A 24 55.49 14.12 -30.75
CA GLY A 24 54.72 12.87 -30.64
C GLY A 24 53.46 12.80 -29.75
N ARG A 25 52.29 12.88 -30.41
CA ARG A 25 51.04 12.06 -30.27
C ARG A 25 50.33 11.90 -28.90
N GLU A 26 48.99 11.84 -28.79
CA GLU A 26 47.86 12.13 -29.69
C GLU A 26 46.53 12.25 -28.87
N TRP A 27 45.54 13.03 -29.37
CA TRP A 27 44.09 13.17 -29.02
C TRP A 27 43.58 12.81 -27.60
N ALA A 28 42.96 13.70 -26.80
CA ALA A 28 41.65 14.38 -26.99
C ALA A 28 40.41 13.45 -26.91
N ALA A 29 39.23 13.82 -26.37
CA ALA A 29 38.75 15.14 -25.93
C ALA A 29 37.82 15.09 -24.69
N THR A 30 37.54 16.25 -24.09
CA THR A 30 36.68 16.44 -22.89
C THR A 30 35.28 16.95 -23.26
N GLY A 31 34.25 16.54 -22.51
CA GLY A 31 32.86 17.03 -22.67
C GLY A 31 32.54 18.23 -21.76
N VAL A 32 31.95 19.29 -22.32
CA VAL A 32 31.74 20.60 -21.65
C VAL A 32 30.26 20.87 -21.33
N CYS A 33 30.00 21.59 -20.23
CA CYS A 33 28.66 22.05 -19.85
C CYS A 33 28.25 23.34 -20.57
N VAL A 34 26.96 23.54 -20.79
CA VAL A 34 26.39 24.85 -21.20
C VAL A 34 25.31 25.28 -20.21
N ALA A 35 25.44 26.49 -19.69
CA ALA A 35 24.42 27.22 -18.97
C ALA A 35 24.53 28.71 -19.35
N TRP A 36 23.40 29.39 -19.55
CA TRP A 36 23.38 30.78 -20.03
C TRP A 36 22.88 31.75 -18.95
N ARG A 37 23.64 32.83 -18.74
CA ARG A 37 23.23 34.09 -18.14
C ARG A 37 24.07 35.20 -18.80
N ALA A 38 23.43 36.27 -19.26
CA ALA A 38 24.09 37.38 -19.94
C ALA A 38 24.01 38.68 -19.12
N VAL A 39 24.91 39.61 -19.40
CA VAL A 39 25.06 40.93 -18.73
C VAL A 39 24.72 42.06 -19.72
N SER A 40 24.43 43.24 -19.18
CA SER A 40 23.81 44.39 -19.87
C SER A 40 24.77 45.27 -20.68
N GLY A 41 24.18 46.05 -21.61
CA GLY A 41 24.83 47.15 -22.36
C GLY A 41 24.72 46.94 -23.89
N ASP A 42 24.34 47.92 -24.71
CA ASP A 42 23.90 49.31 -24.43
C ASP A 42 23.07 49.87 -25.64
N ARG A 43 22.49 51.08 -25.49
CA ARG A 43 21.86 51.95 -26.53
C ARG A 43 20.42 51.65 -27.01
N LEU A 44 19.48 52.18 -26.22
CA LEU A 44 18.40 53.14 -26.58
C LEU A 44 18.39 53.78 -28.01
N PRO A 45 17.25 54.35 -28.53
CA PRO A 45 15.97 54.66 -27.86
C PRO A 45 14.63 54.52 -28.68
N ARG A 46 13.52 54.95 -28.03
CA ARG A 46 12.29 55.63 -28.55
C ARG A 46 11.05 54.83 -29.04
N ARG A 47 10.01 54.96 -28.20
CA ARG A 47 8.67 55.59 -28.43
C ARG A 47 7.40 54.72 -28.53
N ARG A 48 6.51 55.01 -27.57
CA ARG A 48 5.02 55.05 -27.62
C ARG A 48 4.27 53.72 -27.78
N ARG A 49 2.95 53.63 -27.52
CA ARG A 49 2.02 54.19 -26.48
C ARG A 49 0.61 53.68 -26.87
N ARG A 50 -0.27 53.45 -25.88
CA ARG A 50 -1.70 53.03 -26.03
C ARG A 50 -1.88 51.56 -26.46
N SER A 51 -2.84 50.76 -25.98
CA SER A 51 -4.11 50.92 -25.23
C SER A 51 -5.36 51.31 -26.03
N LEU A 52 -6.24 50.33 -26.29
CA LEU A 52 -7.71 50.34 -26.51
C LEU A 52 -8.02 48.87 -26.90
N SER A 53 -8.75 48.00 -26.20
CA SER A 53 -10.04 48.04 -25.48
C SER A 53 -11.28 47.81 -26.37
N ALA A 54 -11.83 46.60 -26.26
CA ALA A 54 -13.22 46.18 -26.46
C ALA A 54 -13.94 46.41 -27.81
N LEU A 55 -14.51 45.32 -28.34
CA LEU A 55 -15.92 45.30 -28.74
C LEU A 55 -16.52 43.89 -28.49
N ARG A 56 -17.85 43.81 -28.33
CA ARG A 56 -18.64 42.55 -28.27
C ARG A 56 -19.34 42.33 -29.61
N VAL A 57 -19.79 41.10 -29.92
CA VAL A 57 -21.22 40.72 -30.11
C VAL A 57 -21.36 39.27 -30.61
N HIS A 58 -22.53 38.69 -30.31
CA HIS A 58 -23.11 37.34 -30.44
C HIS A 58 -22.69 36.32 -31.54
N HIS A 59 -22.88 35.05 -31.12
CA HIS A 59 -23.40 33.84 -31.81
C HIS A 59 -23.06 33.55 -33.29
N GLY A 60 -22.55 32.33 -33.49
CA GLY A 60 -22.69 31.51 -34.70
C GLY A 60 -22.25 30.08 -34.38
N GLU A 61 -23.07 29.09 -34.75
CA GLU A 61 -22.68 27.67 -34.71
C GLU A 61 -21.97 27.27 -36.02
N GLU A 62 -21.12 26.24 -35.96
CA GLU A 62 -20.85 25.19 -36.97
C GLU A 62 -19.38 24.73 -36.90
N GLU A 63 -19.11 23.65 -36.15
CA GLU A 63 -17.92 22.84 -36.40
C GLU A 63 -18.17 21.94 -37.62
N LYS A 64 -17.47 22.18 -38.73
CA LYS A 64 -17.40 21.24 -39.86
C LYS A 64 -15.95 20.92 -40.24
N ASN A 65 -15.70 19.62 -40.40
CA ASN A 65 -14.40 19.03 -40.72
C ASN A 65 -13.74 19.66 -41.96
N TRP A 66 -12.41 19.75 -41.92
CA TRP A 66 -11.58 19.67 -43.13
C TRP A 66 -10.58 18.50 -43.02
N PRO A 67 -10.32 17.73 -44.09
CA PRO A 67 -9.68 16.43 -43.96
C PRO A 67 -8.13 16.47 -43.93
N TRP A 68 -7.53 15.36 -43.51
CA TRP A 68 -6.07 15.12 -43.46
C TRP A 68 -5.41 14.94 -44.85
N GLN A 69 -5.80 15.72 -45.85
CA GLN A 69 -5.39 15.52 -47.25
C GLN A 69 -4.32 16.51 -47.75
N LEU A 70 -3.93 17.51 -46.96
CA LEU A 70 -2.96 18.57 -47.34
C LEU A 70 -1.51 18.36 -46.83
N TRP A 71 -1.17 17.16 -46.35
CA TRP A 71 0.23 16.81 -46.00
C TRP A 71 0.85 15.74 -46.92
N GLY A 72 0.07 15.19 -47.87
CA GLY A 72 0.53 14.13 -48.79
C GLY A 72 1.34 14.61 -50.00
N GLU A 73 1.29 15.90 -50.33
CA GLU A 73 1.88 16.45 -51.57
C GLU A 73 3.24 17.12 -51.37
N PHE A 74 3.57 17.59 -50.16
CA PHE A 74 4.88 18.21 -49.86
C PHE A 74 6.07 17.22 -49.91
N TRP A 75 5.81 15.93 -50.09
CA TRP A 75 6.81 14.86 -50.19
C TRP A 75 6.82 14.15 -51.55
N ARG A 76 6.22 14.75 -52.59
CA ARG A 76 6.21 14.18 -53.95
C ARG A 76 6.71 15.13 -55.04
N GLY A 77 7.85 15.78 -54.77
CA GLY A 77 8.62 16.55 -55.75
C GLY A 77 10.14 16.40 -55.54
N SER A 78 10.90 16.33 -56.63
CA SER A 78 12.37 16.46 -56.68
C SER A 78 13.20 15.48 -55.84
N SER A 79 13.04 14.17 -56.08
CA SER A 79 13.90 13.12 -55.53
C SER A 79 15.25 12.98 -56.28
N SER A 80 16.26 13.79 -55.95
CA SER A 80 17.56 13.77 -56.64
C SER A 80 18.81 14.02 -55.77
N SER A 81 18.79 13.69 -54.47
CA SER A 81 19.99 13.76 -53.60
C SER A 81 19.98 12.88 -52.34
N TRP A 82 19.07 11.91 -52.20
CA TRP A 82 18.94 11.09 -50.98
C TRP A 82 19.83 9.84 -50.99
N PRO A 83 20.61 9.55 -49.92
CA PRO A 83 21.39 8.31 -49.81
C PRO A 83 20.51 7.05 -49.77
N ARG A 84 20.99 5.95 -50.39
CA ARG A 84 20.27 4.66 -50.49
C ARG A 84 19.71 4.17 -49.14
N SER A 85 20.48 4.32 -48.06
CA SER A 85 20.10 3.92 -46.70
C SER A 85 18.77 4.49 -46.21
N VAL A 86 18.36 5.68 -46.68
CA VAL A 86 17.05 6.27 -46.30
C VAL A 86 15.90 5.60 -47.05
N VAL A 87 16.09 5.27 -48.33
CA VAL A 87 15.10 4.57 -49.16
C VAL A 87 14.88 3.14 -48.65
N ASP A 88 15.96 2.47 -48.26
CA ASP A 88 15.92 1.10 -47.72
C ASP A 88 15.20 1.05 -46.35
N ILE A 89 15.37 2.07 -45.50
CA ILE A 89 14.64 2.19 -44.22
C ILE A 89 13.14 2.35 -44.45
N ILE A 90 12.71 3.16 -45.42
CA ILE A 90 11.28 3.36 -45.71
C ILE A 90 10.64 2.05 -46.18
N ARG A 91 11.29 1.32 -47.09
CA ARG A 91 10.82 -0.01 -47.56
C ARG A 91 10.79 -1.07 -46.44
N ALA A 92 11.74 -1.02 -45.51
CA ALA A 92 11.74 -1.92 -44.35
C ALA A 92 10.55 -1.67 -43.39
N VAL A 93 10.10 -0.41 -43.25
CA VAL A 93 8.95 -0.06 -42.40
C VAL A 93 7.62 -0.53 -43.00
N GLU A 94 7.44 -0.40 -44.33
CA GLU A 94 6.25 -0.92 -45.01
C GLU A 94 6.20 -2.46 -44.99
N GLY A 95 7.35 -3.13 -45.21
CA GLY A 95 7.45 -4.59 -45.17
C GLY A 95 7.09 -5.22 -43.81
N LEU A 96 7.39 -4.54 -42.69
CA LEU A 96 7.04 -5.04 -41.35
C LEU A 96 5.52 -5.05 -41.08
N PHE A 97 4.72 -4.26 -41.79
CA PHE A 97 3.28 -4.16 -41.54
C PHE A 97 2.47 -5.34 -42.09
N LEU A 98 2.93 -5.99 -43.17
CA LEU A 98 2.24 -7.15 -43.75
C LEU A 98 2.44 -8.44 -42.94
N ILE A 99 3.65 -8.67 -42.41
CA ILE A 99 4.01 -9.95 -41.76
C ILE A 99 3.22 -10.17 -40.46
N ILE A 100 2.79 -9.09 -39.79
CA ILE A 100 2.04 -9.14 -38.53
C ILE A 100 0.60 -9.69 -38.71
N GLN A 101 0.05 -9.72 -39.94
CA GLN A 101 -1.31 -10.22 -40.18
C GLN A 101 -1.43 -11.75 -40.37
N VAL A 102 -0.34 -12.47 -40.68
CA VAL A 102 -0.44 -13.87 -41.18
C VAL A 102 -0.36 -14.92 -40.06
N VAL A 103 0.42 -14.69 -39.00
CA VAL A 103 0.67 -15.72 -37.94
C VAL A 103 -0.43 -15.75 -36.87
N GLY A 104 -1.50 -14.96 -37.02
CA GLY A 104 -2.64 -14.92 -36.09
C GLY A 104 -3.69 -16.02 -36.28
N ILE A 105 -3.52 -16.92 -37.24
CA ILE A 105 -4.51 -17.94 -37.62
C ILE A 105 -3.86 -19.32 -37.66
N LEU A 106 -4.01 -20.10 -36.57
CA LEU A 106 -4.17 -21.57 -36.57
C LEU A 106 -4.44 -22.07 -35.12
N SER A 107 -5.15 -23.20 -35.01
CA SER A 107 -5.51 -23.91 -33.77
C SER A 107 -6.37 -23.17 -32.73
N ILE A 108 -7.68 -23.17 -32.97
CA ILE A 108 -8.75 -23.09 -31.96
C ILE A 108 -9.53 -24.43 -32.01
N ARG A 109 -10.28 -24.75 -30.93
CA ARG A 109 -11.14 -25.94 -30.65
C ARG A 109 -10.41 -27.02 -29.81
N ALA A 110 -11.06 -27.74 -28.88
CA ALA A 110 -12.49 -27.94 -28.58
C ALA A 110 -12.68 -28.14 -27.03
N VAL A 111 -13.84 -28.12 -26.36
CA VAL A 111 -15.26 -27.76 -26.65
C VAL A 111 -16.02 -27.57 -25.30
N GLU A 112 -17.23 -26.98 -25.31
CA GLU A 112 -18.15 -26.77 -24.15
C GLU A 112 -19.00 -28.04 -23.85
N GLY A 113 -19.77 -28.26 -22.77
CA GLY A 113 -20.13 -27.54 -21.53
C GLY A 113 -21.46 -28.12 -20.94
N GLN A 114 -21.84 -27.76 -19.69
CA GLN A 114 -23.20 -27.97 -19.08
C GLN A 114 -23.67 -29.46 -18.82
N VAL A 115 -24.62 -29.86 -17.93
CA VAL A 115 -25.49 -29.18 -16.92
C VAL A 115 -26.05 -30.12 -15.79
N HIS A 116 -26.07 -29.65 -14.53
CA HIS A 116 -27.03 -29.89 -13.40
C HIS A 116 -27.34 -31.24 -12.64
N ILE A 117 -27.72 -31.03 -11.36
CA ILE A 117 -28.51 -31.79 -10.33
C ILE A 117 -27.96 -32.94 -9.44
N THR A 118 -28.15 -32.74 -8.12
CA THR A 118 -28.48 -33.67 -7.00
C THR A 118 -27.38 -34.25 -6.08
N GLN A 119 -27.77 -34.40 -4.80
CA GLN A 119 -27.02 -34.99 -3.68
C GLN A 119 -27.66 -36.31 -3.24
N VAL A 120 -26.92 -37.16 -2.51
CA VAL A 120 -27.31 -37.82 -1.24
C VAL A 120 -26.01 -38.28 -0.54
N ALA A 121 -26.04 -38.63 0.75
CA ALA A 121 -24.85 -38.96 1.53
C ALA A 121 -25.09 -40.09 2.56
N GLY A 122 -24.00 -40.75 2.97
CA GLY A 122 -23.95 -41.80 4.01
C GLY A 122 -23.71 -43.21 3.45
N LEU A 123 -23.23 -44.19 4.22
CA LEU A 123 -22.72 -44.18 5.60
C LEU A 123 -21.98 -45.51 5.88
N LEU A 124 -20.90 -45.49 6.69
CA LEU A 124 -20.27 -46.68 7.33
C LEU A 124 -19.65 -47.74 6.38
N SER A 125 -18.84 -48.71 6.81
CA SER A 125 -18.21 -48.91 8.14
C SER A 125 -16.73 -49.27 8.04
N ILE A 126 -16.01 -48.97 9.11
CA ILE A 126 -14.74 -49.58 9.50
C ILE A 126 -14.93 -51.08 9.75
N ASN A 127 -13.95 -51.89 9.34
CA ASN A 127 -13.59 -53.17 9.96
C ASN A 127 -12.28 -52.98 10.75
N HIS A 128 -11.93 -53.72 11.79
CA HIS A 128 -12.64 -54.50 12.82
C HIS A 128 -11.48 -55.01 13.70
N MET A 129 -11.41 -54.62 14.98
CA MET A 129 -10.70 -55.39 16.01
C MET A 129 -11.45 -55.18 17.32
N THR A 130 -11.68 -56.27 18.05
CA THR A 130 -12.71 -56.36 19.09
C THR A 130 -12.18 -57.13 20.29
N ILE A 131 -12.43 -56.62 21.50
CA ILE A 131 -12.47 -57.28 22.82
C ILE A 131 -12.96 -56.16 23.77
N ARG A 132 -14.25 -56.16 24.13
CA ARG A 132 -14.88 -56.81 25.32
C ARG A 132 -14.61 -56.10 26.66
N ASP A 133 -15.70 -55.55 27.23
CA ASP A 133 -16.36 -55.93 28.50
C ASP A 133 -15.54 -55.86 29.83
N GLU A 134 -16.05 -55.46 31.00
CA GLU A 134 -17.35 -54.88 31.44
C GLU A 134 -17.23 -54.20 32.85
N VAL A 135 -18.22 -53.37 33.23
CA VAL A 135 -18.77 -52.99 34.58
C VAL A 135 -17.91 -53.00 35.88
N VAL A 136 -17.99 -51.93 36.71
CA VAL A 136 -18.27 -51.89 38.20
C VAL A 136 -18.06 -50.46 38.79
N LEU A 137 -18.66 -50.15 39.96
CA LEU A 137 -18.71 -48.81 40.60
C LEU A 137 -17.76 -48.59 41.81
N ALA A 138 -17.22 -47.36 41.93
CA ALA A 138 -16.73 -46.64 43.15
C ALA A 138 -16.51 -45.15 42.75
N ARG A 139 -16.66 -44.06 43.53
CA ARG A 139 -17.02 -43.71 44.94
C ARG A 139 -15.93 -43.71 46.04
N GLU A 140 -16.12 -42.76 46.99
CA GLU A 140 -15.26 -42.35 48.13
C GLU A 140 -13.89 -41.75 47.70
N GLU A 141 -13.40 -40.56 48.10
CA GLU A 141 -13.62 -39.57 49.19
C GLU A 141 -12.78 -39.76 50.48
N VAL A 142 -12.39 -38.63 51.11
CA VAL A 142 -11.40 -38.50 52.23
C VAL A 142 -9.97 -38.83 51.79
N GLY A 143 -8.84 -38.23 52.21
CA GLY A 143 -8.39 -37.25 53.23
C GLY A 143 -6.84 -37.39 53.29
N LEU A 144 -6.02 -36.66 54.04
CA LEU A 144 -6.19 -35.60 55.04
C LEU A 144 -4.84 -34.80 55.16
N HIS A 145 -4.86 -33.59 55.72
CA HIS A 145 -3.81 -32.88 56.52
C HIS A 145 -2.31 -33.26 56.39
N SER A 146 -1.35 -32.32 56.31
CA SER A 146 -0.90 -31.41 57.41
C SER A 146 0.42 -30.67 56.99
N SER A 147 0.93 -29.58 57.59
CA SER A 147 0.43 -28.57 58.57
C SER A 147 1.44 -27.40 58.77
N ILE A 148 1.01 -26.28 59.41
CA ILE A 148 1.76 -25.44 60.40
C ILE A 148 2.93 -24.55 59.89
N MET A 149 3.15 -23.27 60.27
CA MET A 149 2.45 -22.16 61.00
C MET A 149 2.96 -20.82 60.37
N ALA A 150 2.29 -19.65 60.27
CA ALA A 150 1.26 -18.91 61.05
C ALA A 150 1.80 -17.78 61.97
N VAL A 151 0.84 -16.97 62.46
CA VAL A 151 0.93 -15.72 63.28
C VAL A 151 1.21 -14.44 62.46
N LEU A 152 0.52 -13.30 62.58
CA LEU A 152 -0.82 -12.85 63.06
C LEU A 152 -1.09 -11.44 62.42
N GLY A 153 -2.26 -10.77 62.50
CA GLY A 153 -3.55 -11.07 63.15
C GLY A 153 -4.67 -10.07 62.76
N GLU A 154 -5.88 -10.31 63.28
CA GLU A 154 -7.19 -9.66 62.99
C GLU A 154 -7.56 -8.54 64.01
N PRO A 155 -8.78 -7.89 64.07
CA PRO A 155 -10.16 -8.23 63.60
C PRO A 155 -10.91 -7.07 62.87
N ALA A 156 -12.25 -6.97 62.70
CA ALA A 156 -13.32 -7.87 62.20
C ALA A 156 -14.65 -7.03 62.00
N ALA A 157 -15.84 -7.64 62.11
CA ALA A 157 -17.23 -7.07 62.04
C ALA A 157 -17.75 -6.62 60.63
N GLU A 158 -18.84 -7.11 60.01
CA GLU A 158 -20.26 -7.40 60.39
C GLU A 158 -21.25 -6.25 60.00
N VAL A 159 -22.50 -6.44 59.51
CA VAL A 159 -23.28 -7.65 59.09
C VAL A 159 -24.47 -7.27 58.16
N SER A 160 -25.20 -8.27 57.63
CA SER A 160 -26.58 -8.20 57.05
C SER A 160 -26.77 -7.82 55.56
N SER A 161 -27.87 -8.22 54.89
CA SER A 161 -28.34 -9.58 54.50
C SER A 161 -29.75 -9.52 53.85
N GLY A 162 -30.04 -10.44 52.91
CA GLY A 162 -31.39 -10.69 52.36
C GLY A 162 -31.61 -10.20 50.91
N GLN A 163 -32.42 -10.87 50.06
CA GLN A 163 -33.09 -12.17 50.18
C GLN A 163 -33.24 -12.88 48.80
N VAL A 164 -32.89 -14.17 48.78
CA VAL A 164 -33.71 -15.34 48.35
C VAL A 164 -34.22 -15.48 46.88
N GLN A 165 -33.65 -16.49 46.20
CA GLN A 165 -34.24 -17.52 45.31
C GLN A 165 -35.39 -17.21 44.33
N GLN A 166 -35.25 -17.64 43.05
CA GLN A 166 -35.87 -18.90 42.56
C GLN A 166 -35.35 -19.33 41.15
N PHE A 167 -35.88 -20.45 40.61
CA PHE A 167 -35.26 -21.30 39.58
C PHE A 167 -35.66 -21.01 38.11
N GLN A 168 -34.65 -20.92 37.24
CA GLN A 168 -34.42 -21.81 36.07
C GLN A 168 -35.63 -22.51 35.40
N GLN A 169 -35.99 -22.13 34.16
CA GLN A 169 -35.98 -23.02 32.96
C GLN A 169 -36.48 -22.35 31.65
N LEU A 170 -35.87 -22.76 30.50
CA LEU A 170 -36.37 -22.69 29.10
C LEU A 170 -36.69 -21.29 28.49
N ALA A 171 -36.71 -21.06 27.16
CA ALA A 171 -35.91 -21.63 26.05
C ALA A 171 -36.02 -20.73 24.78
N ILE A 172 -34.92 -20.60 24.02
CA ILE A 172 -34.82 -20.28 22.58
C ILE A 172 -35.59 -19.06 22.01
N SER A 173 -34.86 -18.04 21.50
CA SER A 173 -35.24 -17.37 20.24
C SER A 173 -34.09 -16.58 19.57
N GLY A 174 -33.90 -16.85 18.26
CA GLY A 174 -33.41 -15.92 17.23
C GLY A 174 -32.08 -15.16 17.41
N GLU A 175 -31.01 -15.64 16.76
CA GLU A 175 -29.85 -14.79 16.45
C GLU A 175 -30.18 -13.67 15.45
N SER A 176 -29.41 -12.57 15.47
CA SER A 176 -29.12 -11.79 14.27
C SER A 176 -27.63 -11.39 14.24
N SER A 177 -26.98 -11.59 13.10
CA SER A 177 -25.52 -11.62 13.00
C SER A 177 -24.90 -10.23 12.83
N ILE A 178 -24.29 -9.72 13.91
CA ILE A 178 -23.65 -8.41 13.91
C ILE A 178 -22.39 -8.41 13.05
N SER A 179 -22.46 -7.70 11.92
CA SER A 179 -21.30 -7.44 11.06
C SER A 179 -20.23 -6.63 11.81
N GLN A 180 -19.01 -7.17 11.92
CA GLN A 180 -17.76 -6.55 12.41
C GLN A 180 -17.89 -5.11 12.96
N ALA A 181 -18.42 -4.99 14.17
CA ALA A 181 -18.14 -3.83 15.01
C ALA A 181 -16.68 -3.92 15.48
N MET A 182 -16.06 -2.77 15.78
CA MET A 182 -14.80 -2.76 16.51
C MET A 182 -15.06 -3.40 17.88
N GLN A 183 -14.39 -4.52 18.18
CA GLN A 183 -14.43 -5.08 19.53
C GLN A 183 -13.75 -4.08 20.47
N ILE A 184 -14.55 -3.45 21.33
CA ILE A 184 -14.04 -2.67 22.46
C ILE A 184 -13.19 -3.63 23.31
N ALA A 185 -11.95 -3.24 23.61
CA ALA A 185 -11.03 -4.09 24.33
C ALA A 185 -11.61 -4.49 25.70
N PRO A 186 -11.40 -5.74 26.16
CA PRO A 186 -11.93 -6.18 27.45
C PRO A 186 -11.40 -5.29 28.58
N PRO A 187 -12.21 -4.98 29.62
CA PRO A 187 -11.88 -3.95 30.62
C PRO A 187 -10.60 -4.20 31.41
N SER A 188 -10.10 -5.45 31.42
CA SER A 188 -8.81 -5.84 32.00
C SER A 188 -7.57 -5.32 31.23
N SER A 189 -7.74 -4.75 30.04
CA SER A 189 -6.63 -4.29 29.18
C SER A 189 -5.90 -3.02 29.65
N LYS A 190 -6.42 -2.31 30.67
CA LYS A 190 -5.95 -0.98 31.12
C LYS A 190 -4.64 -0.96 31.92
N SER A 191 -3.96 -2.09 32.12
CA SER A 191 -2.80 -2.20 33.00
C SER A 191 -1.45 -1.90 32.34
N VAL A 192 -1.33 -2.13 31.02
CA VAL A 192 -0.11 -1.82 30.26
C VAL A 192 -0.22 -0.41 29.68
N ARG A 193 0.81 0.42 29.90
CA ARG A 193 0.95 1.75 29.30
C ARG A 193 2.17 1.79 28.40
N PHE A 194 2.10 2.52 27.28
CA PHE A 194 3.26 2.78 26.45
C PHE A 194 4.28 3.69 27.18
N PRO A 195 5.58 3.62 26.85
CA PRO A 195 6.59 4.43 27.53
C PRO A 195 6.35 5.92 27.28
N LEU A 196 6.39 6.69 28.36
CA LEU A 196 6.46 8.15 28.29
C LEU A 196 7.74 8.57 27.56
N ARG A 197 7.66 9.68 26.83
CA ARG A 197 8.80 10.28 26.14
C ARG A 197 9.95 10.56 27.14
N PRO A 198 11.15 9.99 26.96
CA PRO A 198 12.26 10.11 27.91
C PRO A 198 12.89 11.52 27.93
N GLY A 199 12.60 12.33 26.92
CA GLY A 199 13.08 13.69 26.75
C GLY A 199 12.84 14.17 25.32
N LYS A 200 13.27 15.40 25.00
CA LYS A 200 13.45 15.83 23.61
C LYS A 200 14.88 15.53 23.19
N GLY A 201 15.07 15.12 21.94
CA GLY A 201 16.41 15.05 21.38
C GLY A 201 17.03 16.44 21.21
N THR A 202 18.35 16.48 21.26
CA THR A 202 19.20 17.67 21.27
C THR A 202 20.28 17.61 20.19
N TYR A 203 20.58 16.42 19.67
CA TYR A 203 21.64 16.18 18.69
C TYR A 203 21.20 16.49 17.26
N GLY A 204 22.14 16.94 16.42
CA GLY A 204 21.91 17.40 15.05
C GLY A 204 21.64 18.90 14.92
N ASP A 205 21.80 19.43 13.71
CA ASP A 205 21.71 20.86 13.41
C ASP A 205 20.26 21.35 13.54
N ARG A 206 19.99 22.29 14.46
CA ARG A 206 18.63 22.81 14.67
C ARG A 206 18.14 23.61 13.46
N CYS A 207 16.88 23.37 13.07
CA CYS A 207 16.21 24.10 12.00
C CYS A 207 14.71 24.26 12.29
N ILE A 208 14.02 25.06 11.48
CA ILE A 208 12.56 25.19 11.52
C ILE A 208 11.98 24.55 10.26
N VAL A 209 10.92 23.75 10.44
CA VAL A 209 10.11 23.17 9.36
C VAL A 209 8.65 23.56 9.54
N LYS A 210 7.90 23.56 8.43
CA LYS A 210 6.44 23.70 8.45
C LYS A 210 5.81 22.33 8.29
N ALA A 211 4.82 22.00 9.11
CA ALA A 211 4.03 20.78 8.99
C ALA A 211 2.64 21.08 8.41
N ASN A 212 2.04 20.14 7.67
CA ASN A 212 0.64 20.24 7.22
C ASN A 212 -0.39 19.95 8.33
N HIS A 213 -0.15 20.60 9.46
CA HIS A 213 -0.87 20.51 10.71
C HIS A 213 -1.31 21.92 11.05
N PHE A 214 -2.61 22.14 11.15
CA PHE A 214 -3.20 23.42 11.53
C PHE A 214 -3.59 23.31 13.00
N PHE A 215 -3.43 24.37 13.79
CA PHE A 215 -3.88 24.37 15.19
C PHE A 215 -5.42 24.36 15.22
N ALA A 216 -5.99 23.53 16.09
CA ALA A 216 -7.41 23.53 16.40
C ALA A 216 -7.58 23.84 17.89
N GLU A 217 -8.37 24.87 18.19
CA GLU A 217 -8.72 25.23 19.56
C GLU A 217 -9.69 24.19 20.13
N LEU A 218 -9.51 23.83 21.41
CA LEU A 218 -10.46 22.96 22.10
C LEU A 218 -11.78 23.75 22.30
N PRO A 219 -12.95 23.18 21.98
CA PRO A 219 -14.21 23.90 22.16
C PRO A 219 -14.61 24.00 23.64
N ASP A 220 -15.21 25.13 24.02
CA ASP A 220 -15.71 25.37 25.38
C ASP A 220 -17.13 24.81 25.65
N LYS A 221 -17.74 24.10 24.67
CA LYS A 221 -19.14 23.62 24.73
C LYS A 221 -19.23 22.12 24.98
N ASP A 222 -20.12 21.72 25.90
CA ASP A 222 -20.37 20.31 26.22
C ASP A 222 -20.87 19.47 25.04
N LEU A 223 -20.11 18.45 24.67
CA LEU A 223 -20.45 17.56 23.56
C LEU A 223 -21.37 16.42 24.01
N HIS A 224 -22.53 16.31 23.38
CA HIS A 224 -23.54 15.28 23.69
C HIS A 224 -23.71 14.33 22.50
N GLN A 225 -23.83 13.03 22.77
CA GLN A 225 -24.03 11.96 21.80
C GLN A 225 -25.42 11.32 21.96
N TYR A 226 -26.05 11.04 20.82
CA TYR A 226 -27.36 10.41 20.72
C TYR A 226 -27.31 9.25 19.71
N ASP A 227 -27.95 8.14 20.07
CA ASP A 227 -28.22 7.04 19.18
C ASP A 227 -29.38 7.40 18.24
N VAL A 228 -29.23 7.06 16.96
CA VAL A 228 -30.22 7.25 15.90
C VAL A 228 -30.65 5.91 15.34
N SER A 229 -31.97 5.67 15.31
CA SER A 229 -32.59 4.57 14.57
C SER A 229 -33.50 5.13 13.49
N ILE A 230 -33.25 4.78 12.23
CA ILE A 230 -34.12 5.12 11.08
C ILE A 230 -34.89 3.85 10.69
N ILE A 231 -36.22 3.95 10.64
CA ILE A 231 -37.14 2.85 10.31
C ILE A 231 -37.97 3.27 9.08
N PRO A 232 -38.05 2.46 8.01
CA PRO A 232 -37.34 1.18 7.80
C PRO A 232 -35.81 1.39 7.72
N GLU A 233 -35.04 0.35 8.07
CA GLU A 233 -33.57 0.44 8.06
C GLU A 233 -33.04 0.69 6.64
N VAL A 234 -32.12 1.65 6.51
CA VAL A 234 -31.52 2.02 5.23
C VAL A 234 -29.99 1.86 5.26
N THR A 235 -29.50 0.99 4.38
CA THR A 235 -28.07 0.69 4.19
C THR A 235 -27.30 1.81 3.49
N SER A 236 -28.00 2.78 2.89
CA SER A 236 -27.41 3.90 2.16
C SER A 236 -27.16 5.11 3.07
N ARG A 237 -25.90 5.35 3.44
CA ARG A 237 -25.49 6.53 4.22
C ARG A 237 -25.97 7.87 3.63
N GLY A 238 -26.08 7.95 2.30
CA GLY A 238 -26.56 9.16 1.62
C GLY A 238 -28.04 9.43 1.90
N VAL A 239 -28.88 8.38 1.89
CA VAL A 239 -30.31 8.51 2.24
C VAL A 239 -30.45 8.77 3.74
N ASN A 240 -29.66 8.12 4.60
CA ASN A 240 -29.66 8.41 6.04
C ASN A 240 -29.34 9.90 6.32
N ARG A 241 -28.39 10.48 5.59
CA ARG A 241 -28.04 11.90 5.67
C ARG A 241 -29.13 12.82 5.12
N ALA A 242 -29.82 12.43 4.03
CA ALA A 242 -31.00 13.16 3.54
C ALA A 242 -32.16 13.15 4.56
N VAL A 243 -32.47 12.00 5.18
CA VAL A 243 -33.47 11.88 6.26
C VAL A 243 -33.11 12.81 7.43
N MET A 244 -31.84 12.84 7.84
CA MET A 244 -31.40 13.70 8.94
C MET A 244 -31.39 15.19 8.56
N PHE A 245 -31.06 15.54 7.31
CA PHE A 245 -31.11 16.91 6.82
C PHE A 245 -32.55 17.46 6.82
N GLU A 246 -33.52 16.66 6.36
CA GLU A 246 -34.94 17.01 6.42
C GLU A 246 -35.43 17.13 7.88
N LEU A 247 -34.98 16.24 8.78
CA LEU A 247 -35.28 16.31 10.21
C LEU A 247 -34.78 17.62 10.84
N VAL A 248 -33.54 18.01 10.57
CA VAL A 248 -33.01 19.30 11.06
C VAL A 248 -33.79 20.46 10.43
N THR A 249 -34.10 20.41 9.13
CA THR A 249 -34.84 21.48 8.44
C THR A 249 -36.23 21.70 9.04
N LEU A 250 -36.98 20.64 9.34
CA LEU A 250 -38.34 20.70 9.89
C LEU A 250 -38.36 20.99 11.41
N TYR A 251 -37.40 20.46 12.17
CA TYR A 251 -37.52 20.38 13.63
C TYR A 251 -36.44 21.14 14.43
N ARG A 252 -35.49 21.83 13.79
CA ARG A 252 -34.42 22.58 14.47
C ARG A 252 -34.93 23.56 15.54
N TYR A 253 -35.75 24.52 15.13
CA TYR A 253 -36.26 25.56 16.03
C TYR A 253 -37.27 25.02 17.04
N SER A 254 -38.10 24.05 16.63
CA SER A 254 -39.26 23.60 17.42
C SER A 254 -38.96 22.45 18.38
N HIS A 255 -37.99 21.57 18.10
CA HIS A 255 -37.74 20.35 18.89
C HIS A 255 -36.26 20.10 19.22
N LEU A 256 -35.30 20.60 18.43
CA LEU A 256 -33.86 20.43 18.74
C LEU A 256 -33.29 21.52 19.66
N GLY A 257 -34.07 22.56 19.95
CA GLY A 257 -33.63 23.73 20.70
C GLY A 257 -32.59 24.54 19.92
N GLU A 258 -32.91 24.83 18.65
CA GLU A 258 -32.11 25.62 17.69
C GLU A 258 -30.75 25.06 17.29
N ARG A 259 -30.32 23.93 17.87
CA ARG A 259 -29.02 23.29 17.62
C ARG A 259 -28.87 22.75 16.21
N LEU A 260 -27.64 22.75 15.72
CA LEU A 260 -27.21 22.15 14.45
C LEU A 260 -26.43 20.84 14.70
N PRO A 261 -27.08 19.67 14.67
CA PRO A 261 -26.41 18.41 14.98
C PRO A 261 -25.52 17.89 13.84
N ALA A 262 -24.39 17.28 14.18
CA ALA A 262 -23.54 16.51 13.25
C ALA A 262 -23.91 15.02 13.28
N TYR A 263 -23.78 14.29 12.16
CA TYR A 263 -24.33 12.94 12.01
C TYR A 263 -23.42 11.97 11.23
N ASP A 264 -23.04 10.84 11.81
CA ASP A 264 -22.14 9.85 11.18
C ASP A 264 -22.70 9.18 9.89
N GLY A 265 -23.99 9.40 9.59
CA GLY A 265 -24.70 8.80 8.45
C GLY A 265 -25.15 7.36 8.69
N ARG A 266 -25.15 6.89 9.94
CA ARG A 266 -25.49 5.53 10.35
C ARG A 266 -26.39 5.49 11.59
N LYS A 267 -25.85 5.87 12.75
CA LYS A 267 -26.44 5.66 14.08
C LYS A 267 -26.02 6.68 15.14
N SER A 268 -25.07 7.58 14.86
CA SER A 268 -24.46 8.45 15.88
C SER A 268 -24.66 9.92 15.53
N LEU A 269 -25.45 10.62 16.34
CA LEU A 269 -25.73 12.06 16.23
C LEU A 269 -25.07 12.80 17.39
N TYR A 270 -24.58 14.02 17.14
CA TYR A 270 -23.86 14.81 18.13
C TYR A 270 -24.37 16.25 18.17
N THR A 271 -24.38 16.87 19.35
CA THR A 271 -24.74 18.30 19.53
C THR A 271 -23.82 19.02 20.51
N ALA A 272 -23.73 20.35 20.35
CA ALA A 272 -23.21 21.26 21.34
C ALA A 272 -24.32 21.59 22.37
N GLY A 273 -24.18 21.07 23.59
CA GLY A 273 -25.19 21.10 24.64
C GLY A 273 -26.34 20.09 24.45
N PRO A 274 -27.18 19.88 25.48
CA PRO A 274 -28.20 18.84 25.49
C PRO A 274 -29.45 19.22 24.69
N LEU A 275 -29.91 18.33 23.81
CA LEU A 275 -31.26 18.39 23.22
C LEU A 275 -32.35 18.45 24.32
N PRO A 276 -33.50 19.12 24.10
CA PRO A 276 -34.56 19.29 25.10
C PRO A 276 -35.42 18.03 25.30
N PHE A 277 -34.83 16.84 25.09
CA PHE A 277 -35.44 15.54 25.32
C PHE A 277 -34.36 14.46 25.51
N THR A 278 -34.65 13.45 26.33
CA THR A 278 -33.78 12.26 26.49
C THR A 278 -34.05 11.20 25.43
N SER A 279 -35.27 11.12 24.89
CA SER A 279 -35.59 10.37 23.68
C SER A 279 -36.80 10.97 22.97
N ARG A 280 -36.81 10.99 21.63
CA ARG A 280 -37.95 11.46 20.83
C ARG A 280 -38.04 10.73 19.49
N THR A 281 -39.27 10.53 19.04
CA THR A 281 -39.59 10.04 17.69
C THR A 281 -39.95 11.22 16.80
N PHE A 282 -39.49 11.18 15.55
CA PHE A 282 -39.84 12.10 14.48
C PHE A 282 -40.33 11.31 13.27
N GLU A 283 -41.26 11.89 12.52
CA GLU A 283 -41.71 11.35 11.24
C GLU A 283 -41.23 12.29 10.13
N ILE A 284 -40.53 11.70 9.15
CA ILE A 284 -39.81 12.39 8.09
C ILE A 284 -40.27 11.84 6.76
N THR A 285 -40.88 12.70 5.94
CA THR A 285 -41.31 12.33 4.60
C THR A 285 -40.28 12.80 3.59
N LEU A 286 -39.42 11.89 3.11
CA LEU A 286 -38.60 12.20 1.93
C LEU A 286 -39.44 12.04 0.67
N LYS A 287 -39.41 13.07 -0.17
CA LYS A 287 -39.91 13.01 -1.55
C LYS A 287 -38.80 12.39 -2.40
N ASP A 288 -39.06 11.25 -3.05
CA ASP A 288 -38.09 10.67 -3.99
C ASP A 288 -37.92 11.64 -5.19
N GLU A 289 -36.77 12.32 -5.28
CA GLU A 289 -36.45 13.21 -6.40
C GLU A 289 -36.37 12.47 -7.76
N GLU A 290 -36.18 11.14 -7.76
CA GLU A 290 -36.00 10.34 -8.98
C GLU A 290 -37.22 10.34 -9.93
N ASP A 291 -38.43 10.70 -9.46
CA ASP A 291 -39.67 10.75 -10.27
C ASP A 291 -40.22 12.18 -10.48
N SER A 292 -39.48 13.24 -10.11
CA SER A 292 -39.94 14.64 -10.28
C SER A 292 -39.78 15.18 -11.70
N LEU A 293 -40.49 14.57 -12.68
CA LEU A 293 -40.94 15.18 -13.95
C LEU A 293 -41.92 14.26 -14.74
N GLY A 294 -42.62 13.33 -14.08
CA GLY A 294 -43.53 12.38 -14.71
C GLY A 294 -44.86 13.01 -15.16
N GLY A 295 -44.96 13.40 -16.43
CA GLY A 295 -46.22 13.82 -17.07
C GLY A 295 -47.12 12.63 -17.39
N GLY A 296 -47.86 12.11 -16.40
CA GLY A 296 -48.83 11.03 -16.59
C GLY A 296 -49.85 10.96 -15.45
N GLN A 297 -51.14 11.06 -15.78
CA GLN A 297 -52.22 11.02 -14.78
C GLN A 297 -52.30 9.62 -14.15
N GLY A 298 -52.17 9.55 -12.81
CA GLY A 298 -52.34 8.32 -12.02
C GLY A 298 -51.11 7.84 -11.24
N ALA A 299 -49.90 8.32 -11.57
CA ALA A 299 -48.69 7.99 -10.80
C ALA A 299 -48.51 8.94 -9.59
N GLN A 300 -48.97 8.53 -8.41
CA GLN A 300 -48.67 9.26 -7.17
C GLN A 300 -47.14 9.34 -6.94
N ARG A 301 -46.63 10.54 -6.65
CA ARG A 301 -45.28 10.73 -6.10
C ARG A 301 -45.12 9.81 -4.89
N ARG A 302 -44.13 8.90 -4.92
CA ARG A 302 -43.84 8.02 -3.78
C ARG A 302 -43.09 8.80 -2.71
N GLU A 303 -43.88 9.44 -1.86
CA GLU A 303 -43.42 9.94 -0.59
C GLU A 303 -43.04 8.77 0.33
N ARG A 304 -41.81 8.83 0.87
CA ARG A 304 -41.25 7.79 1.72
C ARG A 304 -41.19 8.27 3.16
N LEU A 305 -42.14 7.79 3.96
CA LEU A 305 -42.17 8.02 5.40
C LEU A 305 -41.02 7.24 6.07
N PHE A 306 -40.26 7.95 6.89
CA PHE A 306 -39.24 7.40 7.78
C PHE A 306 -39.56 7.80 9.21
N LYS A 307 -39.60 6.81 10.10
CA LYS A 307 -39.67 7.02 11.55
C LYS A 307 -38.26 7.07 12.10
N VAL A 308 -37.85 8.23 12.61
CA VAL A 308 -36.52 8.47 13.16
C VAL A 308 -36.62 8.58 14.67
N VAL A 309 -35.95 7.70 15.39
CA VAL A 309 -35.83 7.75 16.85
C VAL A 309 -34.45 8.27 17.21
N ILE A 310 -34.41 9.34 18.01
CA ILE A 310 -33.19 9.92 18.58
C ILE A 310 -33.24 9.69 20.09
N LYS A 311 -32.20 9.09 20.68
CA LYS A 311 -32.09 8.80 22.12
C LYS A 311 -30.74 9.21 22.67
N PHE A 312 -30.69 9.90 23.81
CA PHE A 312 -29.45 10.25 24.49
C PHE A 312 -28.65 9.00 24.89
N ALA A 313 -27.35 9.02 24.60
CA ALA A 313 -26.42 7.92 24.86
C ALA A 313 -25.32 8.31 25.85
N ALA A 314 -24.62 9.43 25.61
CA ALA A 314 -23.49 9.86 26.44
C ALA A 314 -23.19 11.37 26.32
N ARG A 315 -22.41 11.90 27.27
CA ARG A 315 -21.70 13.19 27.16
C ARG A 315 -20.20 12.88 27.01
N ALA A 316 -19.53 13.49 26.05
CA ALA A 316 -18.10 13.29 25.84
C ALA A 316 -17.29 14.25 26.72
N ASP A 317 -16.27 13.72 27.39
CA ASP A 317 -15.50 14.46 28.40
C ASP A 317 -14.38 15.29 27.76
N LEU A 318 -14.66 16.59 27.57
CA LEU A 318 -13.68 17.57 27.11
C LEU A 318 -12.67 17.97 28.19
N HIS A 319 -12.99 17.83 29.48
CA HIS A 319 -12.03 18.09 30.56
C HIS A 319 -10.96 17.00 30.57
N HIS A 320 -11.36 15.73 30.42
CA HIS A 320 -10.43 14.62 30.20
C HIS A 320 -9.58 14.85 28.93
N LEU A 321 -10.16 15.33 27.83
CA LEU A 321 -9.39 15.64 26.62
C LEU A 321 -8.37 16.77 26.86
N ALA A 322 -8.75 17.84 27.57
CA ALA A 322 -7.82 18.91 27.97
C ALA A 322 -6.68 18.39 28.86
N MET A 323 -7.00 17.55 29.85
CA MET A 323 -6.03 16.94 30.77
C MET A 323 -5.09 15.96 30.05
N PHE A 324 -5.58 15.20 29.08
CA PHE A 324 -4.78 14.33 28.22
C PHE A 324 -3.83 15.12 27.31
N LEU A 325 -4.32 16.18 26.65
CA LEU A 325 -3.50 17.09 25.83
C LEU A 325 -2.43 17.82 26.66
N ALA A 326 -2.74 18.15 27.92
CA ALA A 326 -1.79 18.69 28.90
C ALA A 326 -0.84 17.64 29.51
N GLY A 327 -0.94 16.37 29.09
CA GLY A 327 -0.12 15.26 29.58
C GLY A 327 -0.36 14.84 31.04
N ARG A 328 -1.48 15.28 31.62
CA ARG A 328 -1.90 15.00 33.01
C ARG A 328 -2.75 13.74 33.16
N GLN A 329 -3.31 13.24 32.05
CA GLN A 329 -3.95 11.93 31.95
C GLN A 329 -3.28 11.11 30.84
N PRO A 330 -3.16 9.78 30.99
CA PRO A 330 -2.49 8.92 30.02
C PRO A 330 -3.43 8.50 28.87
N ASP A 331 -4.73 8.40 29.14
CA ASP A 331 -5.70 7.80 28.21
C ASP A 331 -6.37 8.88 27.35
N ALA A 332 -6.41 8.67 26.04
CA ALA A 332 -7.08 9.57 25.10
C ALA A 332 -8.60 9.28 25.05
N PRO A 333 -9.50 10.22 25.39
CA PRO A 333 -10.95 10.02 25.25
C PRO A 333 -11.33 9.95 23.75
N GLN A 334 -11.49 8.73 23.25
CA GLN A 334 -11.74 8.44 21.83
C GLN A 334 -13.09 8.99 21.38
N GLU A 335 -14.06 9.03 22.28
CA GLU A 335 -15.42 9.53 22.06
C GLU A 335 -15.36 11.02 21.68
N ALA A 336 -14.66 11.83 22.47
CA ALA A 336 -14.47 13.26 22.22
C ALA A 336 -13.73 13.51 20.90
N LEU A 337 -12.63 12.79 20.65
CA LEU A 337 -11.88 12.87 19.39
C LEU A 337 -12.74 12.45 18.18
N GLN A 338 -13.61 11.44 18.34
CA GLN A 338 -14.55 10.99 17.31
C GLN A 338 -15.63 12.03 17.01
N VAL A 339 -16.18 12.72 18.02
CA VAL A 339 -17.14 13.82 17.78
C VAL A 339 -16.49 14.89 16.90
N LEU A 340 -15.28 15.34 17.26
CA LEU A 340 -14.56 16.39 16.54
C LEU A 340 -14.17 15.96 15.10
N ASP A 341 -13.76 14.71 14.91
CA ASP A 341 -13.43 14.11 13.60
C ASP A 341 -14.68 13.90 12.69
N ILE A 342 -15.89 13.94 13.26
CA ILE A 342 -17.18 13.88 12.55
C ILE A 342 -17.70 15.29 12.24
N VAL A 343 -17.74 16.19 13.23
CA VAL A 343 -18.19 17.59 13.08
C VAL A 343 -17.44 18.28 11.94
N LEU A 344 -16.10 18.24 11.96
CA LEU A 344 -15.27 18.86 10.92
C LEU A 344 -15.42 18.18 9.55
N ARG A 345 -16.08 17.02 9.46
CA ARG A 345 -16.36 16.33 8.19
C ARG A 345 -17.74 16.62 7.61
N GLU A 346 -18.64 17.32 8.30
CA GLU A 346 -19.97 17.63 7.74
C GLU A 346 -19.88 18.47 6.46
N LEU A 347 -19.27 19.66 6.56
CA LEU A 347 -19.06 20.56 5.43
C LEU A 347 -18.40 19.87 4.21
N PRO A 348 -17.25 19.17 4.32
CA PRO A 348 -16.64 18.52 3.16
C PRO A 348 -17.39 17.26 2.69
N THR A 349 -18.21 16.61 3.53
CA THR A 349 -19.09 15.50 3.09
C THR A 349 -20.27 16.01 2.26
N ALA A 350 -20.74 17.24 2.50
CA ALA A 350 -21.76 17.89 1.68
C ALA A 350 -21.19 18.46 0.36
N ARG A 351 -19.97 19.01 0.39
CA ARG A 351 -19.34 19.69 -0.77
C ARG A 351 -18.61 18.76 -1.76
N TYR A 352 -18.20 17.56 -1.34
CA TYR A 352 -17.27 16.70 -2.09
C TYR A 352 -17.66 15.22 -2.04
N SER A 353 -17.06 14.38 -2.90
CA SER A 353 -17.23 12.92 -2.86
C SER A 353 -16.37 12.29 -1.75
N PRO A 354 -16.95 11.71 -0.68
CA PRO A 354 -16.19 11.16 0.45
C PRO A 354 -15.70 9.74 0.16
N VAL A 355 -14.43 9.48 0.48
CA VAL A 355 -13.79 8.17 0.36
C VAL A 355 -12.88 7.95 1.58
N GLY A 356 -13.40 7.27 2.60
CA GLY A 356 -12.68 7.08 3.87
C GLY A 356 -12.53 8.41 4.61
N ARG A 357 -11.29 8.84 4.85
CA ARG A 357 -10.93 10.14 5.44
C ARG A 357 -10.54 11.21 4.40
N SER A 358 -10.84 10.98 3.12
CA SER A 358 -10.48 11.88 2.02
C SER A 358 -11.68 12.31 1.19
N PHE A 359 -11.61 13.52 0.63
CA PHE A 359 -12.68 14.20 -0.09
C PHE A 359 -12.22 14.58 -1.49
N TYR A 360 -12.95 14.18 -2.53
CA TYR A 360 -12.55 14.35 -3.93
C TYR A 360 -13.59 15.13 -4.73
N SER A 361 -13.15 15.84 -5.76
CA SER A 361 -14.03 16.60 -6.66
C SER A 361 -13.39 16.71 -8.06
N PRO A 362 -14.19 16.68 -9.14
CA PRO A 362 -13.70 16.98 -10.48
C PRO A 362 -13.24 18.44 -10.63
N ASN A 363 -13.71 19.33 -9.75
CA ASN A 363 -13.46 20.77 -9.80
C ASN A 363 -12.24 21.18 -8.96
N LEU A 364 -11.66 20.27 -8.18
CA LEU A 364 -10.42 20.50 -7.44
C LEU A 364 -9.22 20.35 -8.40
N GLY A 365 -8.95 21.40 -9.18
CA GLY A 365 -7.91 21.40 -10.20
C GLY A 365 -8.33 20.68 -11.49
N ARG A 366 -7.36 20.23 -12.29
CA ARG A 366 -7.61 19.69 -13.63
C ARG A 366 -7.82 18.16 -13.62
N ARG A 367 -9.01 17.71 -14.05
CA ARG A 367 -9.27 16.32 -14.48
C ARG A 367 -8.19 15.84 -15.45
N GLN A 368 -7.66 14.64 -15.28
CA GLN A 368 -6.79 14.00 -16.28
C GLN A 368 -7.20 12.55 -16.54
N GLN A 369 -7.40 12.22 -17.81
CA GLN A 369 -7.68 10.86 -18.26
C GLN A 369 -6.48 9.94 -17.99
N LEU A 370 -6.78 8.74 -17.53
CA LEU A 370 -5.85 7.63 -17.30
C LEU A 370 -5.97 6.58 -18.42
N GLY A 371 -7.08 6.60 -19.19
CA GLY A 371 -7.39 5.70 -20.30
C GLY A 371 -8.19 4.47 -19.87
N GLU A 372 -8.86 3.83 -20.83
CA GLU A 372 -9.90 2.80 -20.61
C GLU A 372 -11.16 3.33 -19.87
N GLY A 373 -11.56 4.60 -20.14
CA GLY A 373 -12.75 5.23 -19.52
C GLY A 373 -12.57 5.60 -18.04
N LEU A 374 -11.33 5.87 -17.62
CA LEU A 374 -10.96 6.22 -16.25
C LEU A 374 -10.26 7.58 -16.22
N GLU A 375 -10.66 8.44 -15.29
CA GLU A 375 -10.00 9.71 -15.01
C GLU A 375 -9.48 9.79 -13.58
N SER A 376 -8.62 10.79 -13.33
CA SER A 376 -8.11 11.11 -12.01
C SER A 376 -8.76 12.38 -11.48
N TRP A 377 -9.36 12.27 -10.29
CA TRP A 377 -9.80 13.42 -9.51
C TRP A 377 -8.77 13.72 -8.43
N ARG A 378 -8.57 15.01 -8.13
CA ARG A 378 -7.85 15.44 -6.93
C ARG A 378 -8.82 15.65 -5.77
N GLY A 379 -8.24 15.86 -4.61
CA GLY A 379 -8.93 15.92 -3.33
C GLY A 379 -7.95 16.13 -2.20
N PHE A 380 -8.44 16.06 -0.97
CA PHE A 380 -7.63 16.19 0.24
C PHE A 380 -8.03 15.15 1.29
N TYR A 381 -7.06 14.72 2.08
CA TYR A 381 -7.26 14.00 3.32
C TYR A 381 -7.57 14.98 4.45
N GLN A 382 -8.38 14.56 5.43
CA GLN A 382 -8.63 15.34 6.64
C GLN A 382 -8.80 14.42 7.87
N SER A 383 -8.05 14.70 8.93
CA SER A 383 -8.29 14.13 10.27
C SER A 383 -7.86 15.10 11.37
N ILE A 384 -8.63 15.17 12.46
CA ILE A 384 -8.12 15.77 13.70
C ILE A 384 -7.21 14.76 14.43
N ARG A 385 -6.18 15.25 15.13
CA ARG A 385 -5.22 14.46 15.91
C ARG A 385 -4.87 15.19 17.21
N PRO A 386 -4.78 14.51 18.37
CA PRO A 386 -4.18 15.08 19.56
C PRO A 386 -2.65 15.16 19.41
N THR A 387 -2.05 16.26 19.81
CA THR A 387 -0.61 16.50 19.70
C THR A 387 -0.10 17.39 20.85
N GLN A 388 1.22 17.52 21.01
CA GLN A 388 1.83 18.41 22.01
C GLN A 388 1.50 19.90 21.83
N MET A 389 0.99 20.32 20.67
CA MET A 389 0.49 21.67 20.44
C MET A 389 -1.03 21.81 20.68
N GLY A 390 -1.67 20.81 21.30
CA GLY A 390 -3.12 20.75 21.48
C GLY A 390 -3.79 19.88 20.42
N LEU A 391 -5.00 20.23 19.98
CA LEU A 391 -5.61 19.57 18.84
C LEU A 391 -5.00 20.10 17.54
N SER A 392 -4.86 19.21 16.56
CA SER A 392 -4.34 19.57 15.25
C SER A 392 -5.14 18.95 14.11
N LEU A 393 -5.55 19.77 13.15
CA LEU A 393 -6.18 19.33 11.92
C LEU A 393 -5.09 19.03 10.87
N ASN A 394 -4.93 17.76 10.48
CA ASN A 394 -3.98 17.36 9.45
C ASN A 394 -4.66 17.27 8.07
N ILE A 395 -4.14 18.01 7.08
CA ILE A 395 -4.68 18.10 5.72
C ILE A 395 -3.58 17.82 4.69
N ASP A 396 -3.82 16.90 3.75
CA ASP A 396 -2.82 16.50 2.74
C ASP A 396 -3.46 16.19 1.37
N MET A 397 -2.84 16.64 0.27
CA MET A 397 -3.40 16.45 -1.07
C MET A 397 -3.43 14.98 -1.49
N SER A 398 -4.53 14.55 -2.10
CA SER A 398 -4.71 13.19 -2.63
C SER A 398 -5.28 13.22 -4.04
N SER A 399 -4.98 12.19 -4.84
CA SER A 399 -5.74 11.87 -6.04
C SER A 399 -6.12 10.39 -6.04
N THR A 400 -7.24 10.05 -6.69
CA THR A 400 -7.62 8.66 -6.94
C THR A 400 -8.37 8.55 -8.27
N ALA A 401 -8.51 7.33 -8.78
CA ALA A 401 -9.18 7.07 -10.04
C ALA A 401 -10.70 7.03 -9.87
N PHE A 402 -11.41 7.64 -10.81
CA PHE A 402 -12.86 7.61 -10.98
C PHE A 402 -13.17 7.11 -12.39
N ILE A 403 -14.37 6.56 -12.57
CA ILE A 403 -14.88 6.16 -13.89
C ILE A 403 -15.42 7.42 -14.58
N GLU A 404 -15.03 7.66 -15.82
CA GLU A 404 -15.50 8.82 -16.59
C GLU A 404 -17.03 8.73 -16.83
N PRO A 405 -17.79 9.83 -16.69
CA PRO A 405 -19.26 9.85 -16.80
C PRO A 405 -19.74 9.84 -18.26
N LEU A 406 -19.23 8.90 -19.05
CA LEU A 406 -19.45 8.76 -20.49
C LEU A 406 -20.75 8.01 -20.81
N PRO A 407 -21.32 8.18 -22.03
CA PRO A 407 -22.15 7.17 -22.66
C PRO A 407 -21.48 5.79 -22.60
N VAL A 408 -22.26 4.72 -22.40
CA VAL A 408 -21.67 3.38 -22.23
C VAL A 408 -21.02 2.87 -23.53
N ILE A 409 -21.51 3.30 -24.70
CA ILE A 409 -20.88 3.07 -26.00
C ILE A 409 -19.45 3.63 -26.02
N ASP A 410 -19.27 4.91 -25.70
CA ASP A 410 -17.96 5.59 -25.69
C ASP A 410 -17.00 4.95 -24.67
N PHE A 411 -17.51 4.58 -23.49
CA PHE A 411 -16.74 3.83 -22.50
C PHE A 411 -16.26 2.48 -23.05
N VAL A 412 -17.09 1.75 -23.80
CA VAL A 412 -16.69 0.49 -24.44
C VAL A 412 -15.66 0.73 -25.55
N ILE A 413 -15.83 1.77 -26.38
CA ILE A 413 -14.85 2.16 -27.41
C ILE A 413 -13.48 2.47 -26.78
N GLN A 414 -13.45 3.26 -25.71
CA GLN A 414 -12.22 3.55 -24.96
C GLN A 414 -11.62 2.29 -24.28
N LEU A 415 -12.46 1.41 -23.73
CA LEU A 415 -12.02 0.18 -23.06
C LEU A 415 -11.43 -0.84 -24.05
N LEU A 416 -11.96 -0.93 -25.27
CA LEU A 416 -11.44 -1.83 -26.30
C LEU A 416 -10.34 -1.18 -27.16
N ASN A 417 -10.21 0.15 -27.13
CA ASN A 417 -9.33 0.95 -27.99
C ASN A 417 -9.55 0.62 -29.49
N ARG A 418 -10.82 0.45 -29.88
CA ARG A 418 -11.26 0.28 -31.27
C ARG A 418 -12.69 0.76 -31.45
N ASP A 419 -13.06 1.08 -32.68
CA ASP A 419 -14.46 1.24 -33.06
C ASP A 419 -15.20 -0.12 -32.97
N ILE A 420 -16.43 -0.09 -32.46
CA ILE A 420 -17.33 -1.22 -32.29
C ILE A 420 -18.47 -1.24 -33.32
N SER A 421 -18.58 -0.21 -34.17
CA SER A 421 -19.49 -0.21 -35.32
C SER A 421 -19.02 -1.16 -36.42
N VAL A 422 -17.70 -1.20 -36.67
CA VAL A 422 -17.07 -1.89 -37.81
C VAL A 422 -16.96 -3.41 -37.62
N ARG A 423 -16.89 -3.90 -36.38
CA ARG A 423 -16.72 -5.34 -36.09
C ARG A 423 -17.50 -5.78 -34.84
N PRO A 424 -18.22 -6.92 -34.88
CA PRO A 424 -18.84 -7.52 -33.70
C PRO A 424 -17.87 -7.71 -32.52
N LEU A 425 -18.45 -7.80 -31.32
CA LEU A 425 -17.70 -8.15 -30.11
C LEU A 425 -17.37 -9.64 -30.09
N SER A 426 -16.11 -9.98 -29.85
CA SER A 426 -15.72 -11.35 -29.50
C SER A 426 -16.13 -11.70 -28.06
N ASP A 427 -16.13 -12.98 -27.69
CA ASP A 427 -16.35 -13.40 -26.31
C ASP A 427 -15.32 -12.79 -25.34
N SER A 428 -14.08 -12.60 -25.80
CA SER A 428 -13.02 -11.91 -25.05
C SER A 428 -13.37 -10.44 -24.77
N ASP A 429 -13.89 -9.73 -25.79
CA ASP A 429 -14.38 -8.35 -25.61
C ASP A 429 -15.57 -8.32 -24.65
N ARG A 430 -16.56 -9.22 -24.81
CA ARG A 430 -17.72 -9.34 -23.93
C ARG A 430 -17.30 -9.61 -22.48
N VAL A 431 -16.30 -10.45 -22.26
CA VAL A 431 -15.71 -10.70 -20.93
C VAL A 431 -14.98 -9.47 -20.38
N LYS A 432 -14.19 -8.75 -21.19
CA LYS A 432 -13.52 -7.50 -20.76
C LYS A 432 -14.54 -6.44 -20.34
N ILE A 433 -15.57 -6.20 -21.16
CA ILE A 433 -16.64 -5.23 -20.86
C ILE A 433 -17.43 -5.66 -19.62
N LYS A 434 -17.82 -6.93 -19.51
CA LYS A 434 -18.53 -7.47 -18.32
C LYS A 434 -17.68 -7.31 -17.06
N LYS A 435 -16.37 -7.53 -17.11
CA LYS A 435 -15.44 -7.35 -15.98
C LYS A 435 -15.24 -5.87 -15.62
N ALA A 436 -15.30 -4.96 -16.59
CA ALA A 436 -15.24 -3.51 -16.36
C ALA A 436 -16.52 -2.98 -15.70
N LEU A 437 -17.67 -3.16 -16.39
CA LEU A 437 -18.96 -2.54 -16.04
C LEU A 437 -19.69 -3.19 -14.86
N ARG A 438 -19.42 -4.46 -14.50
CA ARG A 438 -20.11 -5.12 -13.36
C ARG A 438 -19.92 -4.32 -12.07
N GLY A 439 -21.04 -3.95 -11.45
CA GLY A 439 -21.12 -3.17 -10.22
C GLY A 439 -21.16 -1.64 -10.42
N VAL A 440 -21.00 -1.13 -11.65
CA VAL A 440 -21.10 0.29 -12.01
C VAL A 440 -22.58 0.71 -12.07
N LYS A 441 -22.87 1.97 -11.75
CA LYS A 441 -24.18 2.61 -11.92
C LYS A 441 -24.26 3.36 -13.25
N VAL A 442 -25.42 3.26 -13.91
CA VAL A 442 -25.77 4.00 -15.12
C VAL A 442 -27.11 4.71 -14.94
N GLU A 443 -27.30 5.83 -15.63
CA GLU A 443 -28.58 6.51 -15.79
C GLU A 443 -29.11 6.33 -17.22
N VAL A 444 -30.43 6.24 -17.37
CA VAL A 444 -31.06 6.07 -18.69
C VAL A 444 -31.27 7.39 -19.42
N THR A 445 -30.99 7.41 -20.72
CA THR A 445 -31.11 8.60 -21.58
C THR A 445 -32.44 8.65 -22.35
N HIS A 446 -33.02 7.49 -22.70
CA HIS A 446 -34.20 7.33 -23.57
C HIS A 446 -35.55 7.86 -23.04
N ARG A 447 -35.62 8.40 -21.81
CA ARG A 447 -36.88 8.80 -21.15
C ARG A 447 -37.03 10.32 -20.99
N GLY A 448 -36.64 11.09 -22.00
CA GLY A 448 -36.66 12.55 -21.96
C GLY A 448 -35.84 13.08 -20.78
N ASN A 449 -36.49 13.73 -19.82
CA ASN A 449 -35.86 14.29 -18.61
C ASN A 449 -35.65 13.25 -17.48
N MET A 450 -36.30 12.07 -17.52
CA MET A 450 -36.26 11.09 -16.43
C MET A 450 -34.96 10.24 -16.44
N ARG A 451 -33.92 10.74 -15.77
CA ARG A 451 -32.58 10.12 -15.65
C ARG A 451 -32.51 9.03 -14.56
N ARG A 452 -33.41 8.03 -14.64
CA ARG A 452 -33.49 6.96 -13.62
C ARG A 452 -32.21 6.11 -13.57
N LYS A 453 -31.73 5.82 -12.36
CA LYS A 453 -30.43 5.17 -12.12
C LYS A 453 -30.57 3.68 -11.83
N TYR A 454 -29.66 2.89 -12.40
CA TYR A 454 -29.60 1.44 -12.29
C TYR A 454 -28.16 0.97 -12.00
N ARG A 455 -28.01 -0.23 -11.43
CA ARG A 455 -26.70 -0.87 -11.22
C ARG A 455 -26.53 -2.10 -12.11
N ILE A 456 -25.42 -2.17 -12.83
CA ILE A 456 -25.12 -3.25 -13.76
C ILE A 456 -24.73 -4.52 -12.99
N SER A 457 -25.52 -5.58 -13.16
CA SER A 457 -25.24 -6.92 -12.63
C SER A 457 -24.42 -7.76 -13.62
N GLY A 458 -24.61 -7.56 -14.93
CA GLY A 458 -23.92 -8.27 -16.00
C GLY A 458 -24.19 -7.71 -17.40
N LEU A 459 -23.87 -8.52 -18.42
CA LEU A 459 -24.23 -8.32 -19.82
C LEU A 459 -24.99 -9.57 -20.30
N THR A 460 -25.87 -9.41 -21.28
CA THR A 460 -26.51 -10.55 -21.95
C THR A 460 -25.53 -11.34 -22.81
N SER A 461 -25.86 -12.61 -23.08
CA SER A 461 -25.16 -13.46 -24.05
C SER A 461 -25.55 -13.11 -25.49
N GLN A 462 -26.85 -12.94 -25.73
CA GLN A 462 -27.45 -12.57 -27.01
C GLN A 462 -27.28 -11.08 -27.33
N ALA A 463 -27.32 -10.76 -28.63
CA ALA A 463 -27.36 -9.40 -29.16
C ALA A 463 -28.76 -8.76 -28.95
N THR A 464 -28.81 -7.42 -28.92
CA THR A 464 -30.04 -6.65 -28.63
C THR A 464 -31.17 -6.93 -29.64
N ARG A 465 -30.87 -7.26 -30.90
CA ARG A 465 -31.86 -7.71 -31.91
C ARG A 465 -32.53 -9.07 -31.61
N GLU A 466 -31.81 -9.99 -30.96
CA GLU A 466 -32.26 -11.37 -30.70
C GLU A 466 -32.86 -11.51 -29.30
N LEU A 467 -32.50 -10.60 -28.40
CA LEU A 467 -32.93 -10.60 -27.01
C LEU A 467 -34.43 -10.27 -26.92
N SER A 468 -35.21 -11.22 -26.41
CA SER A 468 -36.63 -11.07 -26.13
C SER A 468 -36.93 -11.27 -24.65
N PHE A 469 -38.05 -10.69 -24.19
CA PHE A 469 -38.47 -10.76 -22.79
C PHE A 469 -40.00 -10.64 -22.66
N PRO A 470 -40.60 -11.20 -21.59
CA PRO A 470 -42.02 -10.98 -21.30
C PRO A 470 -42.25 -9.53 -20.85
N VAL A 471 -43.15 -8.83 -21.53
CA VAL A 471 -43.49 -7.43 -21.28
C VAL A 471 -44.56 -7.29 -20.19
N ASP A 472 -45.39 -8.32 -20.01
CA ASP A 472 -46.45 -8.40 -19.01
C ASP A 472 -46.49 -9.79 -18.33
N ASP A 473 -47.25 -9.89 -17.23
CA ASP A 473 -47.51 -11.17 -16.56
C ASP A 473 -48.55 -12.04 -17.31
N ARG A 474 -49.00 -11.63 -18.52
CA ARG A 474 -49.84 -12.42 -19.42
C ARG A 474 -49.02 -13.25 -20.42
N GLY A 475 -47.71 -13.05 -20.47
CA GLY A 475 -46.78 -13.79 -21.35
C GLY A 475 -46.53 -13.12 -22.70
N THR A 476 -46.90 -11.86 -22.90
CA THR A 476 -46.62 -11.13 -24.15
C THR A 476 -45.11 -10.93 -24.33
N VAL A 477 -44.47 -11.71 -25.19
CA VAL A 477 -43.04 -11.60 -25.49
C VAL A 477 -42.79 -10.58 -26.60
N LYS A 478 -41.84 -9.65 -26.40
CA LYS A 478 -41.32 -8.76 -27.45
C LYS A 478 -39.78 -8.78 -27.47
N THR A 479 -39.17 -8.46 -28.61
CA THR A 479 -37.74 -8.15 -28.66
C THR A 479 -37.46 -6.80 -28.01
N VAL A 480 -36.23 -6.58 -27.53
CA VAL A 480 -35.82 -5.29 -26.98
C VAL A 480 -35.91 -4.18 -28.04
N VAL A 481 -35.59 -4.47 -29.32
CA VAL A 481 -35.72 -3.48 -30.41
C VAL A 481 -37.18 -3.06 -30.64
N GLN A 482 -38.11 -4.00 -30.76
CA GLN A 482 -39.55 -3.71 -30.90
C GLN A 482 -40.05 -2.91 -29.69
N TYR A 483 -39.75 -3.36 -28.47
CA TYR A 483 -40.19 -2.69 -27.25
C TYR A 483 -39.70 -1.25 -27.16
N PHE A 484 -38.43 -0.97 -27.52
CA PHE A 484 -37.89 0.40 -27.45
C PHE A 484 -38.47 1.32 -28.54
N LEU A 485 -38.70 0.80 -29.75
CA LEU A 485 -39.32 1.55 -30.84
C LEU A 485 -40.79 1.87 -30.52
N GLU A 486 -41.57 0.88 -30.09
CA GLU A 486 -43.00 1.03 -29.80
C GLU A 486 -43.28 1.84 -28.53
N THR A 487 -42.46 1.69 -27.47
CA THR A 487 -42.73 2.31 -26.16
C THR A 487 -42.12 3.71 -25.99
N TYR A 488 -41.02 4.00 -26.69
CA TYR A 488 -40.28 5.27 -26.52
C TYR A 488 -39.98 5.99 -27.85
N GLY A 489 -40.41 5.46 -29.00
CA GLY A 489 -40.03 5.98 -30.31
C GLY A 489 -38.53 5.81 -30.63
N PHE A 490 -37.80 4.99 -29.87
CA PHE A 490 -36.34 4.95 -29.91
C PHE A 490 -35.85 3.86 -30.86
N SER A 491 -35.33 4.25 -32.03
CA SER A 491 -34.74 3.35 -33.01
C SER A 491 -33.32 2.93 -32.61
N ILE A 492 -33.16 1.69 -32.15
CA ILE A 492 -31.86 1.13 -31.72
C ILE A 492 -30.91 1.01 -32.92
N GLN A 493 -29.73 1.60 -32.82
CA GLN A 493 -28.71 1.57 -33.88
C GLN A 493 -27.72 0.42 -33.66
N HIS A 494 -27.22 0.26 -32.44
CA HIS A 494 -26.21 -0.73 -32.08
C HIS A 494 -26.84 -2.10 -31.76
N THR A 495 -27.75 -2.56 -32.62
CA THR A 495 -28.55 -3.79 -32.45
C THR A 495 -27.72 -5.07 -32.28
N THR A 496 -26.47 -5.06 -32.76
CA THR A 496 -25.48 -6.15 -32.68
C THR A 496 -24.83 -6.28 -31.30
N LEU A 497 -24.88 -5.25 -30.45
CA LEU A 497 -24.27 -5.27 -29.11
C LEU A 497 -25.20 -5.98 -28.10
N PRO A 498 -24.65 -6.59 -27.04
CA PRO A 498 -25.45 -7.13 -25.94
C PRO A 498 -26.04 -6.01 -25.07
N CYS A 499 -27.16 -6.29 -24.41
CA CYS A 499 -27.75 -5.39 -23.42
C CYS A 499 -26.98 -5.44 -22.09
N LEU A 500 -27.04 -4.34 -21.35
CA LEU A 500 -26.72 -4.30 -19.94
C LEU A 500 -27.82 -5.02 -19.16
N GLN A 501 -27.44 -5.91 -18.25
CA GLN A 501 -28.35 -6.54 -17.31
C GLN A 501 -28.35 -5.74 -16.00
N VAL A 502 -29.53 -5.33 -15.55
CA VAL A 502 -29.72 -4.54 -14.30
C VAL A 502 -30.91 -5.07 -13.49
N GLY A 503 -31.04 -4.63 -12.23
CA GLY A 503 -32.17 -5.02 -11.37
C GLY A 503 -31.93 -6.33 -10.59
N ASN A 504 -33.01 -7.04 -10.26
CA ASN A 504 -32.97 -8.30 -9.51
C ASN A 504 -32.53 -9.45 -10.44
N GLN A 505 -31.78 -10.44 -9.93
CA GLN A 505 -31.41 -11.64 -10.68
C GLN A 505 -32.64 -12.48 -11.06
N GLN A 506 -33.73 -12.43 -10.28
CA GLN A 506 -34.98 -13.18 -10.54
C GLN A 506 -35.91 -12.52 -11.57
N ARG A 507 -35.86 -11.19 -11.71
CA ARG A 507 -36.52 -10.41 -12.77
C ARG A 507 -35.52 -9.38 -13.29
N PRO A 508 -34.63 -9.78 -14.22
CA PRO A 508 -33.62 -8.90 -14.78
C PRO A 508 -34.23 -7.94 -15.80
N ASN A 509 -33.87 -6.66 -15.70
CA ASN A 509 -34.19 -5.67 -16.71
C ASN A 509 -33.03 -5.59 -17.72
N TYR A 510 -33.36 -5.45 -19.00
CA TYR A 510 -32.40 -5.29 -20.09
C TYR A 510 -32.39 -3.86 -20.60
N LEU A 511 -31.20 -3.26 -20.71
CA LEU A 511 -31.02 -1.90 -21.23
C LEU A 511 -29.97 -1.93 -22.35
N PRO A 512 -30.29 -1.45 -23.57
CA PRO A 512 -29.28 -1.22 -24.62
C PRO A 512 -28.17 -0.30 -24.13
N MET A 513 -26.93 -0.52 -24.56
CA MET A 513 -25.77 0.28 -24.11
C MET A 513 -25.88 1.76 -24.52
N GLU A 514 -26.38 2.00 -25.72
CA GLU A 514 -26.67 3.31 -26.31
C GLU A 514 -27.66 4.17 -25.51
N VAL A 515 -28.62 3.57 -24.79
CA VAL A 515 -29.59 4.31 -23.96
C VAL A 515 -29.11 4.54 -22.51
N CYS A 516 -27.81 4.35 -22.25
CA CYS A 516 -27.21 4.40 -20.92
C CYS A 516 -25.98 5.30 -20.86
N LYS A 517 -25.88 6.10 -19.78
CA LYS A 517 -24.70 6.91 -19.44
C LYS A 517 -24.18 6.53 -18.06
N ILE A 518 -22.87 6.52 -17.86
CA ILE A 518 -22.24 6.24 -16.55
C ILE A 518 -22.46 7.43 -15.61
N VAL A 519 -22.92 7.14 -14.38
CA VAL A 519 -23.14 8.16 -13.35
C VAL A 519 -21.80 8.67 -12.81
N GLU A 520 -21.65 9.98 -12.65
CA GLU A 520 -20.44 10.62 -12.12
C GLU A 520 -20.17 10.26 -10.62
N GLY A 521 -18.96 10.51 -10.12
CA GLY A 521 -18.61 10.27 -8.71
C GLY A 521 -18.30 8.82 -8.35
N GLN A 522 -18.22 7.92 -9.35
CA GLN A 522 -17.93 6.51 -9.11
C GLN A 522 -16.43 6.22 -9.07
N ARG A 523 -15.90 6.11 -7.85
CA ARG A 523 -14.49 5.71 -7.61
C ARG A 523 -14.19 4.35 -8.23
N TYR A 524 -13.09 4.26 -8.97
CA TYR A 524 -12.54 3.00 -9.45
C TYR A 524 -11.74 2.30 -8.32
N SER A 525 -12.16 1.10 -7.92
CA SER A 525 -11.58 0.34 -6.80
C SER A 525 -10.62 -0.78 -7.23
N LYS A 526 -10.60 -1.13 -8.51
CA LYS A 526 -9.80 -2.23 -9.08
C LYS A 526 -8.35 -1.77 -9.30
N ARG A 527 -7.41 -2.71 -9.48
CA ARG A 527 -5.99 -2.39 -9.76
C ARG A 527 -5.85 -1.72 -11.14
N LEU A 528 -5.23 -0.54 -11.17
CA LEU A 528 -4.84 0.16 -12.39
C LEU A 528 -3.71 -0.58 -13.13
N ASN A 529 -3.69 -0.48 -14.46
CA ASN A 529 -2.60 -0.97 -15.31
C ASN A 529 -1.37 -0.04 -15.25
N GLU A 530 -0.21 -0.47 -15.75
CA GLU A 530 1.03 0.31 -15.64
C GLU A 530 0.99 1.68 -16.35
N LYS A 531 0.23 1.80 -17.44
CA LYS A 531 0.03 3.07 -18.15
C LYS A 531 -0.81 4.03 -17.30
N GLN A 532 -1.92 3.55 -16.74
CA GLN A 532 -2.80 4.30 -15.83
C GLN A 532 -2.06 4.72 -14.55
N ILE A 533 -1.24 3.84 -13.96
CA ILE A 533 -0.38 4.18 -12.80
C ILE A 533 0.63 5.27 -13.19
N THR A 534 1.28 5.14 -14.34
CA THR A 534 2.26 6.14 -14.82
C THR A 534 1.59 7.49 -15.10
N ALA A 535 0.38 7.51 -15.65
CA ALA A 535 -0.42 8.72 -15.81
C ALA A 535 -0.74 9.35 -14.46
N LEU A 536 -1.32 8.60 -13.51
CA LEU A 536 -1.67 9.09 -12.17
C LEU A 536 -0.45 9.62 -11.39
N LEU A 537 0.72 8.99 -11.54
CA LEU A 537 1.97 9.46 -10.95
C LEU A 537 2.42 10.83 -11.51
N LYS A 538 2.24 11.08 -12.81
CA LYS A 538 2.52 12.41 -13.40
C LYS A 538 1.64 13.52 -12.78
N VAL A 539 0.41 13.21 -12.36
CA VAL A 539 -0.52 14.17 -11.72
C VAL A 539 -0.21 14.42 -10.24
N THR A 540 0.33 13.40 -9.55
CA THR A 540 0.45 13.36 -8.08
C THR A 540 1.86 13.63 -7.53
N CYS A 541 2.90 13.49 -8.35
CA CYS A 541 4.30 13.73 -7.96
C CYS A 541 4.69 15.22 -7.89
N GLN A 542 3.92 16.01 -7.12
CA GLN A 542 4.12 17.45 -6.93
C GLN A 542 5.33 17.76 -6.04
N ARG A 543 6.10 18.79 -6.38
CA ARG A 543 7.22 19.27 -5.56
C ARG A 543 6.71 19.87 -4.23
N PRO A 544 7.55 19.96 -3.19
CA PRO A 544 7.12 20.46 -1.88
C PRO A 544 6.49 21.86 -1.88
N PRO A 545 7.01 22.88 -2.61
CA PRO A 545 6.36 24.19 -2.68
C PRO A 545 4.96 24.12 -3.32
N GLU A 546 4.81 23.35 -4.39
CA GLU A 546 3.53 23.16 -5.10
C GLU A 546 2.50 22.49 -4.19
N ARG A 547 2.93 21.48 -3.42
CA ARG A 547 2.07 20.75 -2.49
C ARG A 547 1.69 21.59 -1.26
N GLU A 548 2.62 22.38 -0.73
CA GLU A 548 2.34 23.32 0.36
C GLU A 548 1.26 24.34 -0.06
N LEU A 549 1.42 24.93 -1.26
CA LEU A 549 0.45 25.87 -1.83
C LEU A 549 -0.91 25.22 -2.11
N ASP A 550 -0.96 23.97 -2.59
CA ASP A 550 -2.24 23.25 -2.77
C ASP A 550 -2.94 22.95 -1.44
N ILE A 551 -2.20 22.65 -0.37
CA ILE A 551 -2.76 22.45 0.99
C ILE A 551 -3.30 23.77 1.53
N LEU A 552 -2.51 24.86 1.50
CA LEU A 552 -2.95 26.19 1.95
C LEU A 552 -4.19 26.68 1.18
N ARG A 553 -4.21 26.50 -0.16
CA ARG A 553 -5.40 26.80 -0.97
C ARG A 553 -6.60 25.98 -0.55
N THR A 554 -6.43 24.69 -0.25
CA THR A 554 -7.53 23.82 0.20
C THR A 554 -8.12 24.30 1.54
N VAL A 555 -7.29 24.69 2.51
CA VAL A 555 -7.76 25.26 3.78
C VAL A 555 -8.57 26.54 3.55
N SER A 556 -8.05 27.45 2.71
CA SER A 556 -8.74 28.68 2.31
C SER A 556 -10.07 28.43 1.57
N HIS A 557 -10.14 27.47 0.64
CA HIS A 557 -11.38 27.15 -0.10
C HIS A 557 -12.44 26.44 0.75
N ASN A 558 -12.02 25.84 1.87
CA ASN A 558 -12.92 25.21 2.84
C ASN A 558 -13.53 26.21 3.83
N SER A 559 -12.92 27.39 4.03
CA SER A 559 -13.40 28.42 4.97
C SER A 559 -13.82 27.86 6.33
N TYR A 560 -12.96 27.10 7.02
CA TYR A 560 -13.33 26.47 8.30
C TYR A 560 -13.77 27.47 9.39
N HIS A 561 -13.34 28.72 9.31
CA HIS A 561 -13.80 29.81 10.18
C HIS A 561 -15.21 30.34 9.84
N GLU A 562 -15.76 30.00 8.68
CA GLU A 562 -17.11 30.33 8.25
C GLU A 562 -18.12 29.19 8.52
N ASP A 563 -17.64 27.95 8.59
CA ASP A 563 -18.44 26.72 8.75
C ASP A 563 -19.40 26.77 9.94
N GLN A 564 -20.68 26.53 9.67
CA GLN A 564 -21.74 26.53 10.68
C GLN A 564 -21.56 25.39 11.70
N PHE A 565 -21.02 24.24 11.29
CA PHE A 565 -20.78 23.12 12.21
C PHE A 565 -19.60 23.40 13.13
N ALA A 566 -18.48 23.93 12.61
CA ALA A 566 -17.34 24.35 13.43
C ALA A 566 -17.75 25.44 14.44
N LYS A 567 -18.48 26.48 13.99
CA LYS A 567 -19.03 27.55 14.84
C LYS A 567 -19.99 27.04 15.92
N GLU A 568 -20.93 26.18 15.56
CA GLU A 568 -21.89 25.59 16.50
C GLU A 568 -21.15 24.84 17.61
N PHE A 569 -20.15 24.04 17.24
CA PHE A 569 -19.39 23.26 18.21
C PHE A 569 -18.30 24.07 18.94
N GLY A 570 -18.02 25.31 18.54
CA GLY A 570 -17.00 26.17 19.15
C GLY A 570 -15.57 25.89 18.70
N ILE A 571 -15.37 25.12 17.62
CA ILE A 571 -14.06 24.74 17.12
C ILE A 571 -13.49 25.87 16.24
N LYS A 572 -12.36 26.45 16.63
CA LYS A 572 -11.61 27.40 15.80
C LYS A 572 -10.38 26.72 15.19
N ILE A 573 -10.06 27.01 13.94
CA ILE A 573 -8.95 26.40 13.18
C ILE A 573 -8.07 27.53 12.62
N ASP A 574 -6.77 27.43 12.87
CA ASP A 574 -5.74 28.35 12.34
C ASP A 574 -5.58 28.19 10.81
N ASP A 575 -5.30 29.29 10.10
CA ASP A 575 -5.01 29.26 8.66
C ASP A 575 -3.55 28.90 8.34
N ARG A 576 -2.70 28.83 9.38
CA ARG A 576 -1.24 28.64 9.25
C ARG A 576 -0.82 27.19 9.46
N LEU A 577 0.17 26.80 8.65
CA LEU A 577 0.94 25.57 8.83
C LEU A 577 1.75 25.67 10.14
N ALA A 578 1.64 24.66 11.00
CA ALA A 578 2.41 24.59 12.23
C ALA A 578 3.92 24.72 11.96
N SER A 579 4.52 25.76 12.53
CA SER A 579 5.98 25.96 12.54
C SER A 579 6.59 25.16 13.69
N VAL A 580 7.48 24.22 13.37
CA VAL A 580 7.99 23.20 14.30
C VAL A 580 9.52 23.25 14.37
N GLU A 581 10.07 23.11 15.58
CA GLU A 581 11.51 22.93 15.79
C GLU A 581 11.90 21.50 15.41
N ALA A 582 12.91 21.39 14.55
CA ALA A 582 13.45 20.15 14.02
C ALA A 582 14.98 20.14 14.15
N ARG A 583 15.59 18.96 13.99
CA ARG A 583 17.05 18.79 13.97
C ARG A 583 17.45 17.95 12.77
N VAL A 584 18.50 18.33 12.06
CA VAL A 584 19.09 17.51 10.99
C VAL A 584 20.20 16.66 11.61
N LEU A 585 19.92 15.38 11.83
CA LEU A 585 20.92 14.43 12.30
C LEU A 585 22.06 14.28 11.28
N PRO A 586 23.33 14.31 11.70
CA PRO A 586 24.44 14.09 10.79
C PRO A 586 24.41 12.66 10.23
N PRO A 587 24.83 12.45 8.96
CA PRO A 587 24.94 11.12 8.39
C PRO A 587 26.10 10.34 9.04
N PRO A 588 25.99 9.02 9.20
CA PRO A 588 27.08 8.21 9.74
C PRO A 588 28.24 8.08 8.75
N ARG A 589 29.46 7.95 9.26
CA ARG A 589 30.63 7.59 8.46
C ARG A 589 30.58 6.09 8.13
N LEU A 590 30.67 5.75 6.85
CA LEU A 590 30.58 4.37 6.35
C LEU A 590 31.98 3.85 5.99
N LYS A 591 32.33 2.67 6.50
CA LYS A 591 33.58 1.97 6.21
C LYS A 591 33.45 1.12 4.94
N TYR A 592 34.46 1.22 4.08
CA TYR A 592 34.71 0.39 2.91
C TYR A 592 36.08 -0.34 3.07
N HIS A 593 36.39 -1.29 2.19
CA HIS A 593 37.59 -2.13 2.34
C HIS A 593 38.90 -1.35 2.13
N ASP A 594 39.93 -1.69 2.90
CA ASP A 594 41.20 -0.94 2.95
C ASP A 594 42.09 -1.03 1.70
N SER A 595 41.76 -1.92 0.75
CA SER A 595 42.34 -1.94 -0.60
C SER A 595 41.56 -1.11 -1.65
N GLY A 596 40.51 -0.41 -1.23
CA GLY A 596 39.92 0.70 -2.00
C GLY A 596 40.79 1.95 -1.92
N ARG A 597 40.73 2.80 -2.95
CA ARG A 597 41.34 4.14 -2.94
C ARG A 597 40.65 5.06 -1.93
N GLU A 598 39.32 4.93 -1.82
CA GLU A 598 38.52 5.54 -0.76
C GLU A 598 38.13 4.43 0.24
N LYS A 599 38.65 4.54 1.47
CA LYS A 599 38.49 3.55 2.55
C LYS A 599 37.28 3.81 3.44
N ASP A 600 36.84 5.06 3.50
CA ASP A 600 35.67 5.53 4.23
C ASP A 600 34.91 6.53 3.36
N VAL A 601 33.63 6.74 3.65
CA VAL A 601 32.85 7.82 3.05
C VAL A 601 31.93 8.48 4.08
N MET A 602 31.84 9.82 4.00
CA MET A 602 30.82 10.61 4.66
C MET A 602 29.72 10.90 3.63
N PRO A 603 28.51 10.32 3.74
CA PRO A 603 27.41 10.56 2.82
C PRO A 603 27.05 12.06 2.73
N ARG A 604 26.67 12.54 1.54
CA ARG A 604 26.22 13.93 1.34
C ARG A 604 24.76 13.93 0.90
N VAL A 605 23.89 14.63 1.63
CA VAL A 605 22.44 14.68 1.38
C VAL A 605 21.87 13.28 1.14
N GLY A 606 22.12 12.37 2.10
CA GLY A 606 21.65 10.98 2.08
C GLY A 606 22.20 10.10 0.95
N GLN A 607 23.29 10.50 0.27
CA GLN A 607 23.77 9.86 -0.96
C GLN A 607 25.29 9.70 -0.99
N TRP A 608 25.76 8.60 -1.60
CA TRP A 608 27.15 8.35 -1.96
C TRP A 608 27.20 7.49 -3.24
N ASN A 609 28.35 6.90 -3.57
CA ASN A 609 28.50 5.97 -4.69
C ASN A 609 29.69 5.01 -4.45
N MET A 610 29.81 3.99 -5.31
CA MET A 610 30.87 2.96 -5.25
C MET A 610 32.19 3.35 -5.96
N MET A 611 32.32 4.54 -6.55
CA MET A 611 33.58 4.92 -7.21
C MET A 611 34.72 4.93 -6.19
N ASN A 612 35.91 4.49 -6.62
CA ASN A 612 37.12 4.34 -5.80
C ASN A 612 37.03 3.36 -4.59
N LYS A 613 35.90 2.67 -4.37
CA LYS A 613 35.62 1.86 -3.17
C LYS A 613 35.52 0.38 -3.49
N LYS A 614 35.93 -0.46 -2.54
CA LYS A 614 35.69 -1.92 -2.55
C LYS A 614 34.86 -2.32 -1.34
N MET A 615 33.91 -3.25 -1.52
CA MET A 615 32.97 -3.68 -0.48
C MET A 615 33.69 -4.30 0.73
N VAL A 616 33.25 -3.99 1.95
CA VAL A 616 33.95 -4.38 3.21
C VAL A 616 34.22 -5.88 3.31
N ASN A 617 33.28 -6.71 2.86
CA ASN A 617 33.52 -8.12 2.60
C ASN A 617 32.95 -8.45 1.22
N GLY A 618 33.82 -8.63 0.24
CA GLY A 618 33.46 -9.30 -1.01
C GLY A 618 33.10 -10.76 -0.74
N GLY A 619 31.92 -11.18 -1.20
CA GLY A 619 31.55 -12.58 -1.30
C GLY A 619 32.29 -13.27 -2.44
N ARG A 620 32.32 -14.60 -2.39
CA ARG A 620 32.98 -15.45 -3.38
C ARG A 620 31.94 -16.07 -4.32
N VAL A 621 32.22 -16.07 -5.63
CA VAL A 621 31.42 -16.70 -6.69
C VAL A 621 32.38 -17.37 -7.66
N ASN A 622 32.75 -18.62 -7.35
CA ASN A 622 33.66 -19.45 -8.13
C ASN A 622 32.97 -20.10 -9.34
N SER A 623 31.65 -20.34 -9.21
CA SER A 623 30.88 -21.16 -10.14
C SER A 623 29.49 -20.55 -10.34
N TRP A 624 29.24 -19.96 -11.51
CA TRP A 624 27.95 -19.38 -11.87
C TRP A 624 27.51 -19.76 -13.28
N ALA A 625 26.22 -19.55 -13.58
CA ALA A 625 25.63 -19.81 -14.89
C ALA A 625 24.65 -18.70 -15.31
N CYS A 626 24.33 -18.63 -16.60
CA CYS A 626 23.33 -17.70 -17.14
C CYS A 626 22.22 -18.44 -17.93
N ILE A 627 20.97 -18.00 -17.74
CA ILE A 627 19.83 -18.33 -18.62
C ILE A 627 19.23 -17.04 -19.17
N ASN A 628 18.92 -17.03 -20.46
CA ASN A 628 18.27 -15.93 -21.17
C ASN A 628 16.85 -16.34 -21.60
N PHE A 629 15.83 -15.73 -21.00
CA PHE A 629 14.42 -15.93 -21.40
C PHE A 629 13.92 -14.89 -22.42
N ALA A 630 14.77 -13.97 -22.86
CA ALA A 630 14.41 -12.88 -23.76
C ALA A 630 14.78 -13.19 -25.22
N ARG A 631 13.76 -13.51 -26.03
CA ARG A 631 13.91 -13.90 -27.46
C ARG A 631 14.61 -12.86 -28.34
N ASN A 632 14.68 -11.59 -27.91
CA ASN A 632 15.34 -10.51 -28.63
C ASN A 632 16.81 -10.26 -28.21
N VAL A 633 17.29 -10.89 -27.12
CA VAL A 633 18.69 -10.82 -26.72
C VAL A 633 19.45 -11.97 -27.38
N GLN A 634 20.42 -11.64 -28.22
CA GLN A 634 21.34 -12.61 -28.80
C GLN A 634 22.35 -13.11 -27.76
N ASP A 635 22.81 -14.36 -27.90
CA ASP A 635 23.78 -14.99 -27.00
C ASP A 635 25.09 -14.19 -26.87
N SER A 636 25.51 -13.49 -27.93
CA SER A 636 26.66 -12.57 -27.94
C SER A 636 26.47 -11.42 -26.94
N ALA A 637 25.34 -10.72 -27.01
CA ALA A 637 24.98 -9.64 -26.10
C ALA A 637 24.79 -10.14 -24.66
N ALA A 638 24.23 -11.35 -24.48
CA ALA A 638 24.13 -11.99 -23.17
C ALA A 638 25.51 -12.28 -22.55
N ARG A 639 26.47 -12.81 -23.32
CA ARG A 639 27.86 -13.05 -22.86
C ARG A 639 28.54 -11.75 -22.46
N VAL A 640 28.53 -10.74 -23.33
CA VAL A 640 29.15 -9.42 -23.05
C VAL A 640 28.57 -8.78 -21.78
N PHE A 641 27.24 -8.78 -21.62
CA PHE A 641 26.60 -8.24 -20.42
C PHE A 641 27.00 -8.97 -19.14
N CYS A 642 27.10 -10.30 -19.16
CA CYS A 642 27.48 -11.07 -17.99
C CYS A 642 28.97 -10.92 -17.64
N HIS A 643 29.85 -10.85 -18.64
CA HIS A 643 31.29 -10.60 -18.46
C HIS A 643 31.55 -9.20 -17.86
N GLU A 644 30.90 -8.15 -18.38
CA GLU A 644 30.97 -6.79 -17.82
C GLU A 644 30.39 -6.70 -16.40
N LEU A 645 29.36 -7.49 -16.08
CA LEU A 645 28.85 -7.61 -14.71
C LEU A 645 29.84 -8.34 -13.78
N ALA A 646 30.52 -9.38 -14.26
CA ALA A 646 31.57 -10.09 -13.53
C ALA A 646 32.77 -9.18 -13.23
N ILE A 647 33.24 -8.42 -14.24
CA ILE A 647 34.24 -7.36 -14.08
C ILE A 647 33.78 -6.34 -13.02
N MET A 648 32.53 -5.89 -13.06
CA MET A 648 32.02 -4.93 -12.07
C MET A 648 32.00 -5.51 -10.64
N CYS A 649 31.72 -6.81 -10.48
CA CYS A 649 31.83 -7.50 -9.19
C CYS A 649 33.29 -7.50 -8.68
N GLN A 650 34.27 -7.86 -9.53
CA GLN A 650 35.70 -7.83 -9.18
C GLN A 650 36.21 -6.43 -8.84
N ILE A 651 35.86 -5.42 -9.66
CA ILE A 651 36.20 -4.00 -9.41
C ILE A 651 35.64 -3.56 -8.06
N SER A 652 34.41 -3.97 -7.74
CA SER A 652 33.76 -3.70 -6.45
C SER A 652 34.33 -4.49 -5.28
N GLY A 653 35.31 -5.37 -5.50
CA GLY A 653 36.02 -6.12 -4.46
C GLY A 653 35.47 -7.51 -4.13
N MET A 654 34.61 -8.09 -4.98
CA MET A 654 34.21 -9.50 -4.87
C MET A 654 35.27 -10.42 -5.48
N ASP A 655 35.36 -11.64 -4.98
CA ASP A 655 36.05 -12.73 -5.67
C ASP A 655 35.04 -13.42 -6.60
N PHE A 656 35.15 -13.20 -7.91
CA PHE A 656 34.10 -13.53 -8.87
C PHE A 656 34.71 -14.03 -10.17
N ALA A 657 34.38 -15.26 -10.59
CA ALA A 657 34.86 -15.85 -11.84
C ALA A 657 34.35 -15.06 -13.06
N LEU A 658 35.23 -14.66 -13.98
CA LEU A 658 34.84 -13.85 -15.15
C LEU A 658 33.94 -14.60 -16.13
N GLU A 659 34.17 -15.89 -16.31
CA GLU A 659 33.40 -16.75 -17.21
C GLU A 659 32.46 -17.68 -16.43
N PRO A 660 31.27 -18.02 -16.99
CA PRO A 660 30.37 -18.99 -16.40
C PRO A 660 30.88 -20.42 -16.61
N VAL A 661 30.41 -21.34 -15.75
CA VAL A 661 30.70 -22.80 -15.84
C VAL A 661 30.21 -23.40 -17.17
N LEU A 662 29.21 -22.76 -17.80
CA LEU A 662 28.59 -23.15 -19.06
C LEU A 662 28.17 -21.92 -19.85
N THR A 663 28.29 -21.96 -21.18
CA THR A 663 27.82 -20.89 -22.10
C THR A 663 26.34 -20.54 -21.86
N PRO A 664 25.92 -19.25 -21.90
CA PRO A 664 24.55 -18.84 -21.58
C PRO A 664 23.47 -19.60 -22.38
N LEU A 665 22.46 -20.14 -21.69
CA LEU A 665 21.36 -20.89 -22.32
C LEU A 665 20.20 -19.96 -22.67
N THR A 666 19.83 -19.85 -23.95
CA THR A 666 18.61 -19.16 -24.37
C THR A 666 17.39 -20.11 -24.33
N ALA A 667 16.31 -19.70 -23.67
CA ALA A 667 15.13 -20.52 -23.36
C ALA A 667 13.80 -19.76 -23.56
N ARG A 668 12.67 -20.49 -23.66
CA ARG A 668 11.33 -19.89 -23.74
C ARG A 668 10.69 -19.77 -22.34
N PRO A 669 9.98 -18.67 -22.00
CA PRO A 669 9.28 -18.50 -20.73
C PRO A 669 8.38 -19.68 -20.33
N GLU A 670 7.61 -20.22 -21.28
CA GLU A 670 6.72 -21.38 -21.06
C GLU A 670 7.46 -22.64 -20.54
N HIS A 671 8.78 -22.70 -20.69
CA HIS A 671 9.62 -23.82 -20.27
C HIS A 671 10.50 -23.49 -19.05
N VAL A 672 10.18 -22.46 -18.26
CA VAL A 672 10.99 -21.97 -17.12
C VAL A 672 11.46 -23.09 -16.19
N GLU A 673 10.58 -23.98 -15.76
CA GLU A 673 10.93 -25.06 -14.84
C GLU A 673 11.89 -26.07 -15.46
N ARG A 674 11.59 -26.53 -16.69
CA ARG A 674 12.45 -27.46 -17.43
C ARG A 674 13.83 -26.86 -17.67
N ALA A 675 13.89 -25.58 -18.06
CA ALA A 675 15.13 -24.86 -18.32
C ALA A 675 15.97 -24.67 -17.03
N LEU A 676 15.34 -24.34 -15.90
CA LEU A 676 16.02 -24.22 -14.61
C LEU A 676 16.55 -25.57 -14.10
N LYS A 677 15.72 -26.62 -14.12
CA LYS A 677 16.08 -27.96 -13.64
C LYS A 677 17.20 -28.59 -14.48
N ALA A 678 17.05 -28.59 -15.81
CA ALA A 678 18.08 -29.09 -16.72
C ALA A 678 19.39 -28.31 -16.57
N ARG A 679 19.35 -26.98 -16.62
CA ARG A 679 20.57 -26.16 -16.54
C ARG A 679 21.29 -26.26 -15.19
N TYR A 680 20.55 -26.49 -14.10
CA TYR A 680 21.14 -26.80 -12.81
C TYR A 680 21.83 -28.17 -12.83
N GLN A 681 21.20 -29.20 -13.42
CA GLN A 681 21.80 -30.52 -13.60
C GLN A 681 23.07 -30.47 -14.46
N ASP A 682 23.04 -29.78 -15.62
CA ASP A 682 24.20 -29.61 -16.51
C ASP A 682 25.41 -29.04 -15.76
N ALA A 683 25.21 -27.96 -15.01
CA ALA A 683 26.27 -27.33 -14.23
C ALA A 683 26.73 -28.23 -13.08
N MET A 684 25.80 -28.88 -12.39
CA MET A 684 26.11 -29.72 -11.23
C MET A 684 26.82 -31.04 -11.62
N ASN A 685 26.62 -31.53 -12.85
CA ASN A 685 27.37 -32.66 -13.40
C ASN A 685 28.86 -32.33 -13.61
N ILE A 686 29.19 -31.07 -13.92
CA ILE A 686 30.58 -30.58 -14.04
C ILE A 686 31.19 -30.30 -12.66
N LEU A 687 30.37 -29.81 -11.71
CA LEU A 687 30.85 -29.32 -10.42
C LEU A 687 30.98 -30.41 -9.34
N ARG A 688 30.08 -31.41 -9.31
CA ARG A 688 30.11 -32.52 -8.34
C ARG A 688 31.40 -33.35 -8.35
N PRO A 689 31.99 -33.74 -9.49
CA PRO A 689 33.27 -34.45 -9.52
C PRO A 689 34.42 -33.67 -8.86
N HIS A 690 34.27 -32.35 -8.73
CA HIS A 690 35.24 -31.44 -8.10
C HIS A 690 34.83 -31.02 -6.68
N GLY A 691 33.81 -31.65 -6.07
CA GLY A 691 33.29 -31.27 -4.75
C GLY A 691 32.68 -29.87 -4.67
N ARG A 692 32.26 -29.29 -5.81
CA ARG A 692 31.72 -27.91 -5.90
C ARG A 692 30.21 -27.90 -6.14
N GLU A 693 29.58 -26.80 -5.74
CA GLU A 693 28.19 -26.46 -6.06
C GLU A 693 28.11 -25.21 -6.97
N LEU A 694 26.91 -24.85 -7.42
CA LEU A 694 26.65 -23.66 -8.24
C LEU A 694 26.27 -22.47 -7.34
N ASP A 695 27.16 -21.50 -7.19
CA ASP A 695 27.01 -20.36 -6.27
C ASP A 695 25.90 -19.38 -6.69
N LEU A 696 25.71 -19.17 -8.00
CA LEU A 696 24.85 -18.12 -8.54
C LEU A 696 24.25 -18.44 -9.91
N LEU A 697 22.98 -18.11 -10.09
CA LEU A 697 22.31 -18.04 -11.38
C LEU A 697 22.01 -16.59 -11.78
N ILE A 698 22.64 -16.12 -12.85
CA ILE A 698 22.26 -14.88 -13.54
C ILE A 698 21.13 -15.19 -14.52
N VAL A 699 20.12 -14.33 -14.59
CA VAL A 699 18.97 -14.55 -15.48
C VAL A 699 18.62 -13.27 -16.23
N ILE A 700 18.54 -13.34 -17.56
CA ILE A 700 18.02 -12.27 -18.41
C ILE A 700 16.52 -12.52 -18.64
N LEU A 701 15.69 -11.55 -18.27
CA LEU A 701 14.23 -11.60 -18.39
C LEU A 701 13.73 -10.51 -19.36
N PRO A 702 12.64 -10.75 -20.12
CA PRO A 702 11.97 -9.70 -20.87
C PRO A 702 11.39 -8.63 -19.93
N ASP A 703 11.33 -7.39 -20.42
CA ASP A 703 10.84 -6.24 -19.64
C ASP A 703 9.40 -6.40 -19.13
N ASN A 704 8.52 -7.03 -19.94
CA ASN A 704 7.27 -7.60 -19.45
C ASN A 704 7.45 -9.12 -19.30
N ASN A 705 7.32 -9.63 -18.08
CA ASN A 705 7.62 -11.02 -17.72
C ASN A 705 6.47 -11.78 -17.03
N GLY A 706 5.31 -11.16 -16.76
CA GLY A 706 4.14 -11.87 -16.22
C GLY A 706 4.44 -12.66 -14.93
N SER A 707 4.16 -13.96 -14.92
CA SER A 707 4.45 -14.86 -13.80
C SER A 707 5.92 -15.32 -13.74
N LEU A 708 6.67 -15.23 -14.85
CA LEU A 708 8.00 -15.84 -15.04
C LEU A 708 8.99 -15.49 -13.92
N TYR A 709 8.99 -14.25 -13.45
CA TYR A 709 9.83 -13.83 -12.32
C TYR A 709 9.45 -14.56 -11.03
N GLY A 710 8.15 -14.74 -10.78
CA GLY A 710 7.64 -15.44 -9.60
C GLY A 710 7.90 -16.93 -9.65
N ASP A 711 7.58 -17.58 -10.78
CA ASP A 711 7.83 -19.01 -10.99
C ASP A 711 9.31 -19.34 -10.84
N LEU A 712 10.19 -18.54 -11.47
CA LEU A 712 11.63 -18.69 -11.32
C LEU A 712 12.09 -18.50 -9.88
N LYS A 713 11.51 -17.53 -9.15
CA LYS A 713 11.85 -17.30 -7.74
C LYS A 713 11.39 -18.41 -6.81
N ARG A 714 10.20 -19.00 -7.03
CA ARG A 714 9.77 -20.23 -6.36
C ARG A 714 10.79 -21.35 -6.62
N ILE A 715 10.89 -21.81 -7.87
CA ILE A 715 11.70 -22.98 -8.25
C ILE A 715 13.17 -22.85 -7.81
N CYS A 716 13.78 -21.67 -7.95
CA CYS A 716 15.14 -21.44 -7.45
C CYS A 716 15.24 -21.60 -5.93
N GLU A 717 14.33 -21.00 -5.15
CA GLU A 717 14.52 -20.77 -3.72
C GLU A 717 13.85 -21.85 -2.83
N THR A 718 12.88 -22.60 -3.38
CA THR A 718 12.18 -23.73 -2.72
C THR A 718 12.67 -25.10 -3.21
N ASP A 719 12.90 -25.26 -4.51
CA ASP A 719 13.12 -26.59 -5.12
C ASP A 719 14.60 -26.90 -5.29
N LEU A 720 15.35 -25.96 -5.89
CA LEU A 720 16.76 -26.12 -6.24
C LEU A 720 17.73 -25.66 -5.13
N GLY A 721 17.37 -24.62 -4.37
CA GLY A 721 18.28 -23.98 -3.41
C GLY A 721 19.31 -23.06 -4.08
N LEU A 722 18.98 -22.51 -5.23
CA LEU A 722 19.89 -21.76 -6.10
C LEU A 722 19.70 -20.25 -5.94
N VAL A 723 20.73 -19.55 -5.48
CA VAL A 723 20.73 -18.09 -5.38
C VAL A 723 20.66 -17.49 -6.80
N SER A 724 19.66 -16.63 -7.07
CA SER A 724 19.47 -16.07 -8.41
C SER A 724 19.32 -14.54 -8.46
N GLN A 725 19.87 -13.95 -9.53
CA GLN A 725 19.85 -12.51 -9.81
C GLN A 725 19.34 -12.23 -11.23
N CYS A 726 18.10 -11.71 -11.30
CA CYS A 726 17.41 -11.39 -12.54
C CYS A 726 17.76 -9.97 -13.03
N CYS A 727 17.96 -9.81 -14.34
CA CYS A 727 18.21 -8.56 -15.04
C CYS A 727 17.23 -8.40 -16.20
N LEU A 728 16.74 -7.19 -16.47
CA LEU A 728 15.76 -6.94 -17.53
C LEU A 728 16.43 -6.58 -18.86
N THR A 729 15.80 -6.94 -19.97
CA THR A 729 16.25 -6.67 -21.35
C THR A 729 16.78 -5.26 -21.58
N LYS A 730 16.05 -4.21 -21.17
CA LYS A 730 16.48 -2.81 -21.30
C LYS A 730 17.85 -2.51 -20.69
N HIS A 731 18.30 -3.26 -19.68
CA HIS A 731 19.59 -3.07 -19.02
C HIS A 731 20.71 -3.90 -19.63
N VAL A 732 20.39 -4.90 -20.46
CA VAL A 732 21.34 -5.57 -21.34
C VAL A 732 21.68 -4.65 -22.52
N PHE A 733 20.66 -4.11 -23.20
CA PHE A 733 20.86 -3.20 -24.34
C PHE A 733 21.38 -1.80 -23.92
N LYS A 734 20.92 -1.26 -22.79
CA LYS A 734 21.38 0.03 -22.23
C LYS A 734 22.14 -0.19 -20.93
N MET A 735 23.20 -0.99 -21.03
CA MET A 735 24.14 -1.26 -19.95
C MET A 735 24.79 0.05 -19.46
N SER A 736 24.90 0.21 -18.14
CA SER A 736 25.54 1.38 -17.54
C SER A 736 26.28 0.98 -16.26
N LYS A 737 27.45 1.58 -16.02
CA LYS A 737 28.31 1.24 -14.87
C LYS A 737 27.59 1.41 -13.53
N GLN A 738 26.69 2.40 -13.40
CA GLN A 738 25.86 2.60 -12.21
C GLN A 738 24.77 1.53 -12.03
N TYR A 739 24.21 0.97 -13.10
CA TYR A 739 23.33 -0.20 -13.01
C TYR A 739 24.11 -1.44 -12.57
N LEU A 740 25.23 -1.74 -13.25
CA LEU A 740 26.06 -2.90 -12.92
C LEU A 740 26.54 -2.87 -11.46
N ALA A 741 27.00 -1.71 -10.96
CA ALA A 741 27.39 -1.55 -9.56
C ALA A 741 26.24 -1.81 -8.58
N ASN A 742 25.02 -1.36 -8.91
CA ASN A 742 23.83 -1.64 -8.09
C ASN A 742 23.39 -3.11 -8.15
N VAL A 743 23.68 -3.82 -9.25
CA VAL A 743 23.49 -5.28 -9.33
C VAL A 743 24.57 -6.02 -8.53
N ALA A 744 25.84 -5.62 -8.62
CA ALA A 744 26.92 -6.18 -7.81
C ALA A 744 26.64 -6.07 -6.31
N LEU A 745 26.17 -4.90 -5.83
CA LEU A 745 25.71 -4.71 -4.44
C LEU A 745 24.63 -5.72 -4.00
N LYS A 746 23.72 -6.09 -4.92
CA LYS A 746 22.68 -7.10 -4.67
C LYS A 746 23.22 -8.53 -4.71
N ILE A 747 24.18 -8.83 -5.59
CA ILE A 747 24.82 -10.14 -5.66
C ILE A 747 25.63 -10.39 -4.38
N ASN A 748 26.43 -9.41 -3.95
CA ASN A 748 27.34 -9.56 -2.81
C ASN A 748 26.64 -10.05 -1.52
N VAL A 749 25.55 -9.41 -1.11
CA VAL A 749 24.79 -9.82 0.10
C VAL A 749 23.96 -11.10 -0.09
N LYS A 750 23.65 -11.47 -1.34
CA LYS A 750 23.04 -12.76 -1.68
C LYS A 750 24.01 -13.94 -1.57
N VAL A 751 25.31 -13.70 -1.70
CA VAL A 751 26.37 -14.70 -1.47
C VAL A 751 27.10 -14.46 -0.14
N GLY A 752 26.42 -13.82 0.83
CA GLY A 752 26.88 -13.69 2.22
C GLY A 752 27.93 -12.60 2.49
N GLY A 753 28.29 -11.78 1.50
CA GLY A 753 29.19 -10.63 1.65
C GLY A 753 28.57 -9.44 2.42
N ARG A 754 29.36 -8.38 2.62
CA ARG A 754 28.95 -7.11 3.26
C ARG A 754 29.40 -5.92 2.42
N ASN A 755 28.48 -5.01 2.12
CA ASN A 755 28.73 -3.91 1.18
C ASN A 755 29.50 -2.75 1.82
N ASN A 756 29.06 -2.34 3.02
CA ASN A 756 29.71 -1.38 3.90
C ASN A 756 29.30 -1.71 5.36
N VAL A 757 29.94 -1.06 6.33
CA VAL A 757 29.51 -1.09 7.75
C VAL A 757 29.61 0.32 8.36
N LEU A 758 28.96 0.56 9.49
CA LEU A 758 29.09 1.81 10.24
C LEU A 758 30.46 1.86 10.96
N VAL A 759 31.22 2.96 10.86
CA VAL A 759 32.49 3.11 11.58
C VAL A 759 32.29 3.06 13.10
N ASP A 760 31.14 3.54 13.58
CA ASP A 760 30.79 3.54 15.00
C ASP A 760 30.47 2.13 15.52
N ALA A 761 30.04 1.20 14.67
CA ALA A 761 29.88 -0.20 15.06
C ALA A 761 31.23 -0.88 15.31
N LEU A 762 32.19 -0.68 14.40
CA LEU A 762 33.55 -1.22 14.51
C LEU A 762 34.29 -0.67 15.74
N THR A 763 34.06 0.60 16.08
CA THR A 763 34.64 1.25 17.26
C THR A 763 33.80 1.06 18.54
N ARG A 764 32.72 0.27 18.49
CA ARG A 764 31.76 0.00 19.58
C ARG A 764 31.12 1.24 20.23
N ARG A 765 30.85 2.27 19.43
CA ARG A 765 30.25 3.56 19.84
C ARG A 765 28.77 3.73 19.49
N ILE A 766 28.06 2.67 19.08
CA ILE A 766 26.60 2.71 18.91
C ILE A 766 25.93 2.34 20.25
N PRO A 767 25.24 3.29 20.93
CA PRO A 767 24.63 3.04 22.23
C PRO A 767 23.60 1.92 22.19
N HIS A 768 23.53 1.15 23.27
CA HIS A 768 22.69 -0.04 23.45
C HIS A 768 22.85 -1.15 22.40
N VAL A 769 23.72 -1.03 21.39
CA VAL A 769 23.86 -1.99 20.29
C VAL A 769 25.24 -2.64 20.27
N SER A 770 26.33 -1.87 20.31
CA SER A 770 27.69 -2.39 20.12
C SER A 770 28.47 -2.64 21.42
N ASP A 771 27.92 -2.24 22.57
CA ASP A 771 28.47 -2.48 23.90
C ASP A 771 28.23 -3.91 24.40
N ARG A 772 27.07 -4.51 24.04
CA ARG A 772 26.66 -5.87 24.43
C ARG A 772 26.01 -6.58 23.23
N PRO A 773 26.10 -7.93 23.13
CA PRO A 773 25.45 -8.69 22.06
C PRO A 773 23.97 -8.31 21.90
N THR A 774 23.63 -7.69 20.78
CA THR A 774 22.30 -7.11 20.54
C THR A 774 21.80 -7.56 19.19
N ILE A 775 20.53 -8.01 19.13
CA ILE A 775 19.88 -8.44 17.91
C ILE A 775 18.80 -7.43 17.51
N ILE A 776 18.81 -6.99 16.24
CA ILE A 776 17.81 -6.08 15.69
C ILE A 776 16.91 -6.85 14.73
N PHE A 777 15.64 -6.90 15.07
CA PHE A 777 14.56 -7.50 14.29
C PHE A 777 13.83 -6.46 13.43
N GLY A 778 13.24 -6.94 12.34
CA GLY A 778 12.27 -6.22 11.54
C GLY A 778 11.10 -7.12 11.18
N ALA A 779 9.87 -6.58 11.19
CA ALA A 779 8.66 -7.34 10.90
C ALA A 779 7.67 -6.53 10.05
N ASP A 780 6.97 -7.22 9.13
CA ASP A 780 5.93 -6.68 8.23
C ASP A 780 4.83 -7.72 8.00
N VAL A 781 3.61 -7.25 7.73
CA VAL A 781 2.50 -8.08 7.26
C VAL A 781 1.92 -7.49 5.97
N THR A 782 2.07 -8.25 4.88
CA THR A 782 1.52 -7.89 3.57
C THR A 782 0.19 -8.63 3.36
N HIS A 783 -0.92 -7.90 3.40
CA HIS A 783 -2.27 -8.38 3.02
C HIS A 783 -2.44 -8.55 1.49
N PRO A 784 -3.43 -9.34 1.02
CA PRO A 784 -3.83 -9.40 -0.39
C PRO A 784 -4.55 -8.12 -0.85
N HIS A 785 -4.68 -7.94 -2.17
CA HIS A 785 -5.30 -6.76 -2.75
C HIS A 785 -6.81 -6.63 -2.40
N PRO A 786 -7.41 -5.43 -2.51
CA PRO A 786 -8.85 -5.27 -2.35
C PRO A 786 -9.63 -6.02 -3.44
N GLY A 787 -10.48 -6.97 -3.03
CA GLY A 787 -11.24 -7.86 -3.93
C GLY A 787 -10.58 -9.22 -4.21
N GLU A 788 -9.45 -9.53 -3.57
CA GLU A 788 -8.89 -10.88 -3.45
C GLU A 788 -9.31 -11.45 -2.08
N ASP A 789 -10.51 -12.04 -2.00
CA ASP A 789 -11.16 -12.31 -0.70
C ASP A 789 -10.78 -13.67 -0.06
N SER A 790 -10.15 -14.59 -0.82
CA SER A 790 -9.68 -15.89 -0.31
C SER A 790 -8.22 -15.88 0.15
N SER A 791 -7.37 -15.06 -0.46
CA SER A 791 -5.92 -15.17 -0.31
C SER A 791 -5.45 -14.85 1.13
N PRO A 792 -4.47 -15.58 1.68
CA PRO A 792 -3.96 -15.37 3.04
C PRO A 792 -3.19 -14.04 3.15
N SER A 793 -2.97 -13.57 4.38
CA SER A 793 -1.92 -12.57 4.65
C SER A 793 -0.56 -13.27 4.72
N ILE A 794 0.52 -12.55 4.42
CA ILE A 794 1.88 -13.08 4.59
C ILE A 794 2.62 -12.20 5.58
N ALA A 795 3.08 -12.81 6.67
CA ALA A 795 3.97 -12.20 7.62
C ALA A 795 5.42 -12.50 7.26
N ALA A 796 6.32 -11.56 7.53
CA ALA A 796 7.76 -11.77 7.44
C ALA A 796 8.46 -11.18 8.66
N VAL A 797 9.48 -11.89 9.13
CA VAL A 797 10.34 -11.45 10.23
C VAL A 797 11.79 -11.66 9.82
N VAL A 798 12.60 -10.62 9.95
CA VAL A 798 14.04 -10.65 9.73
C VAL A 798 14.77 -10.35 11.04
N ALA A 799 16.01 -10.82 11.17
CA ALA A 799 16.89 -10.42 12.26
C ALA A 799 18.34 -10.32 11.81
N SER A 800 19.06 -9.35 12.36
CA SER A 800 20.50 -9.18 12.19
C SER A 800 21.27 -10.45 12.56
N GLN A 801 22.34 -10.79 11.85
CA GLN A 801 23.12 -12.02 12.05
C GLN A 801 24.62 -11.76 12.27
N ASP A 802 25.08 -10.52 12.18
CA ASP A 802 26.42 -10.07 12.57
C ASP A 802 26.35 -9.00 13.67
N TRP A 803 27.27 -9.09 14.62
CA TRP A 803 27.42 -8.18 15.75
C TRP A 803 28.93 -7.95 16.00
N PRO A 804 29.39 -6.70 16.19
CA PRO A 804 28.61 -5.48 16.42
C PRO A 804 28.09 -4.75 15.15
N GLU A 805 28.33 -5.24 13.94
CA GLU A 805 28.11 -4.43 12.71
C GLU A 805 26.66 -4.35 12.19
N VAL A 806 25.80 -5.34 12.46
CA VAL A 806 24.34 -5.29 12.23
C VAL A 806 23.95 -5.01 10.76
N THR A 807 24.61 -5.69 9.81
CA THR A 807 24.45 -5.50 8.35
C THR A 807 23.90 -6.71 7.59
N LYS A 808 24.14 -7.94 8.07
CA LYS A 808 23.60 -9.18 7.51
C LYS A 808 22.28 -9.51 8.20
N TYR A 809 21.26 -9.93 7.45
CA TYR A 809 19.95 -10.28 8.00
C TYR A 809 19.45 -11.63 7.45
N ALA A 810 19.13 -12.57 8.35
CA ALA A 810 18.32 -13.73 7.99
C ALA A 810 16.84 -13.32 7.94
N GLY A 811 16.04 -14.03 7.15
CA GLY A 811 14.61 -13.72 6.98
C GLY A 811 13.75 -14.98 6.88
N LEU A 812 12.69 -14.99 7.68
CA LEU A 812 11.66 -16.02 7.68
C LEU A 812 10.32 -15.43 7.22
N VAL A 813 9.46 -16.27 6.67
CA VAL A 813 8.17 -15.91 6.08
C VAL A 813 7.11 -16.94 6.45
N SER A 814 5.88 -16.51 6.69
CA SER A 814 4.77 -17.41 7.01
C SER A 814 3.45 -16.90 6.43
N ALA A 815 2.53 -17.82 6.12
CA ALA A 815 1.17 -17.50 5.70
C ALA A 815 0.21 -17.58 6.90
N GLN A 816 -0.68 -16.60 7.00
CA GLN A 816 -1.66 -16.49 8.07
C GLN A 816 -3.02 -16.02 7.52
N SER A 817 -4.07 -16.05 8.33
CA SER A 817 -5.46 -15.85 7.87
C SER A 817 -5.67 -14.55 7.07
N HIS A 818 -6.71 -14.55 6.24
CA HIS A 818 -7.09 -13.41 5.40
C HIS A 818 -7.25 -12.13 6.25
N ARG A 819 -6.48 -11.08 5.92
CA ARG A 819 -6.41 -9.78 6.64
C ARG A 819 -6.08 -9.85 8.13
N GLN A 820 -5.54 -10.96 8.62
CA GLN A 820 -4.93 -11.06 9.94
C GLN A 820 -3.68 -10.17 10.02
N GLU A 821 -3.65 -9.22 10.97
CA GLU A 821 -2.52 -8.31 11.19
C GLU A 821 -1.52 -8.83 12.24
N LEU A 822 -1.97 -9.46 13.32
CA LEU A 822 -1.05 -10.02 14.34
C LEU A 822 -0.22 -11.16 13.73
N ILE A 823 1.09 -11.19 13.93
CA ILE A 823 1.96 -12.24 13.37
C ILE A 823 1.80 -13.54 14.17
N GLN A 824 0.98 -14.47 13.67
CA GLN A 824 0.64 -15.74 14.31
C GLN A 824 1.81 -16.75 14.43
N ASP A 825 2.98 -16.41 13.88
CA ASP A 825 4.14 -17.31 13.80
C ASP A 825 5.40 -16.77 14.50
N LEU A 826 5.29 -15.70 15.30
CA LEU A 826 6.43 -15.22 16.11
C LEU A 826 6.92 -16.30 17.08
N PHE A 827 5.96 -17.00 17.72
CA PHE A 827 6.17 -18.16 18.57
C PHE A 827 4.99 -19.13 18.42
N LYS A 828 5.27 -20.43 18.34
CA LYS A 828 4.26 -21.50 18.26
C LYS A 828 4.63 -22.66 19.16
N VAL A 829 3.60 -23.37 19.61
CA VAL A 829 3.68 -24.66 20.32
C VAL A 829 2.80 -25.66 19.58
N TRP A 830 3.29 -26.88 19.37
CA TRP A 830 2.50 -27.98 18.80
C TRP A 830 2.91 -29.32 19.43
N GLN A 831 2.04 -30.32 19.34
CA GLN A 831 2.42 -31.70 19.67
C GLN A 831 3.00 -32.36 18.42
N ASP A 832 4.23 -32.86 18.53
CA ASP A 832 4.90 -33.70 17.57
C ASP A 832 4.74 -35.17 17.99
N PRO A 833 4.29 -36.09 17.10
CA PRO A 833 4.01 -37.48 17.47
C PRO A 833 5.20 -38.26 18.07
N HIS A 834 6.44 -37.82 17.85
CA HIS A 834 7.65 -38.49 18.34
C HIS A 834 8.43 -37.65 19.37
N ARG A 835 8.21 -36.33 19.42
CA ARG A 835 8.95 -35.39 20.29
C ARG A 835 8.09 -34.74 21.38
N GLY A 836 6.79 -35.06 21.44
CA GLY A 836 5.87 -34.44 22.38
C GLY A 836 5.71 -32.94 22.11
N THR A 837 5.69 -32.12 23.16
CA THR A 837 5.42 -30.69 23.03
C THR A 837 6.62 -29.92 22.48
N VAL A 838 6.60 -29.62 21.19
CA VAL A 838 7.64 -28.87 20.49
C VAL A 838 7.30 -27.38 20.45
N THR A 839 8.30 -26.53 20.71
CA THR A 839 8.20 -25.07 20.68
C THR A 839 9.10 -24.48 19.60
N GLY A 840 8.55 -23.58 18.78
CA GLY A 840 9.18 -23.00 17.60
C GLY A 840 8.62 -21.62 17.25
N GLY A 841 8.66 -21.26 15.96
CA GLY A 841 8.28 -19.94 15.46
C GLY A 841 9.46 -19.02 15.18
N MET A 842 9.18 -17.94 14.45
CA MET A 842 10.17 -17.11 13.76
C MET A 842 11.19 -16.46 14.70
N ILE A 843 10.78 -16.01 15.90
CA ILE A 843 11.70 -15.42 16.87
C ILE A 843 12.69 -16.48 17.38
N LYS A 844 12.20 -17.68 17.70
CA LYS A 844 13.03 -18.77 18.23
C LYS A 844 14.09 -19.21 17.22
N GLU A 845 13.71 -19.41 15.97
CA GLU A 845 14.63 -19.77 14.89
C GLU A 845 15.69 -18.68 14.65
N LEU A 846 15.30 -17.41 14.62
CA LEU A 846 16.24 -16.29 14.38
C LEU A 846 17.21 -16.06 15.55
N LEU A 847 16.80 -16.32 16.80
CA LEU A 847 17.69 -16.31 17.98
C LEU A 847 18.72 -17.45 17.93
N ILE A 848 18.31 -18.67 17.53
CA ILE A 848 19.22 -19.80 17.31
C ILE A 848 20.20 -19.48 16.16
N SER A 849 19.72 -18.88 15.07
CA SER A 849 20.54 -18.45 13.93
C SER A 849 21.61 -17.44 14.37
N PHE A 850 21.23 -16.42 15.15
CA PHE A 850 22.18 -15.43 15.69
C PHE A 850 23.27 -16.08 16.55
N LYS A 851 22.91 -17.01 17.44
CA LYS A 851 23.88 -17.74 18.27
C LYS A 851 24.84 -18.61 17.45
N ARG A 852 24.34 -19.21 16.35
CA ARG A 852 25.16 -19.96 15.39
C ARG A 852 26.08 -19.06 14.56
N ALA A 853 25.62 -17.87 14.18
CA ALA A 853 26.36 -16.94 13.31
C ALA A 853 27.40 -16.09 14.04
N THR A 854 27.15 -15.71 15.29
CA THR A 854 28.01 -14.80 16.08
C THR A 854 28.78 -15.50 17.20
N GLY A 855 28.42 -16.74 17.54
CA GLY A 855 28.86 -17.40 18.77
C GLY A 855 28.25 -16.82 20.06
N GLN A 856 27.54 -15.69 19.99
CA GLN A 856 27.01 -14.96 21.13
C GLN A 856 25.50 -15.15 21.32
N LYS A 857 25.04 -15.07 22.56
CA LYS A 857 23.61 -15.04 22.90
C LYS A 857 23.17 -13.57 23.02
N PRO A 858 22.06 -13.14 22.41
CA PRO A 858 21.59 -11.76 22.58
C PRO A 858 21.33 -11.43 24.05
N GLN A 859 21.82 -10.27 24.48
CA GLN A 859 21.56 -9.66 25.78
C GLN A 859 20.55 -8.51 25.67
N ARG A 860 20.19 -8.07 24.46
CA ARG A 860 19.11 -7.10 24.16
C ARG A 860 18.42 -7.44 22.85
N ILE A 861 17.15 -7.05 22.75
CA ILE A 861 16.33 -7.15 21.53
C ILE A 861 15.80 -5.76 21.16
N ILE A 862 15.96 -5.37 19.89
CA ILE A 862 15.31 -4.18 19.31
C ILE A 862 14.41 -4.68 18.17
N PHE A 863 13.12 -4.32 18.19
CA PHE A 863 12.12 -4.86 17.27
C PHE A 863 11.40 -3.74 16.52
N TYR A 864 11.59 -3.65 15.19
CA TYR A 864 10.94 -2.66 14.33
C TYR A 864 9.77 -3.28 13.54
N ARG A 865 8.55 -2.79 13.73
CA ARG A 865 7.31 -3.35 13.16
C ARG A 865 6.64 -2.37 12.18
N ASP A 866 6.67 -2.65 10.87
CA ASP A 866 5.93 -1.89 9.85
C ASP A 866 4.44 -2.31 9.82
N GLY A 867 3.62 -1.54 9.12
CA GLY A 867 2.24 -1.87 8.74
C GLY A 867 1.13 -1.49 9.73
N VAL A 868 1.43 -1.50 11.03
CA VAL A 868 0.42 -1.43 12.11
C VAL A 868 -0.24 -0.05 12.24
N SER A 869 -1.57 -0.02 12.41
CA SER A 869 -2.33 1.21 12.68
C SER A 869 -2.47 1.53 14.17
N GLU A 870 -2.67 2.80 14.50
CA GLU A 870 -2.70 3.33 15.89
C GLU A 870 -3.74 2.61 16.77
N GLY A 871 -4.93 2.35 16.23
CA GLY A 871 -6.00 1.59 16.91
C GLY A 871 -5.72 0.09 17.12
N GLN A 872 -4.55 -0.40 16.71
CA GLN A 872 -4.10 -1.78 16.90
C GLN A 872 -2.85 -1.89 17.79
N PHE A 873 -2.26 -0.76 18.23
CA PHE A 873 -0.99 -0.74 18.96
C PHE A 873 -1.00 -1.65 20.21
N TYR A 874 -2.04 -1.55 21.05
CA TYR A 874 -2.17 -2.40 22.24
C TYR A 874 -2.29 -3.89 21.91
N GLN A 875 -3.10 -4.24 20.90
CA GLN A 875 -3.30 -5.65 20.51
C GLN A 875 -2.03 -6.27 19.92
N VAL A 876 -1.30 -5.51 19.10
CA VAL A 876 0.00 -5.90 18.55
C VAL A 876 1.03 -6.02 19.67
N LEU A 877 1.18 -5.02 20.55
CA LEU A 877 2.17 -5.06 21.62
C LEU A 877 1.94 -6.28 22.52
N LEU A 878 0.73 -6.46 23.05
CA LEU A 878 0.44 -7.53 24.01
C LEU A 878 0.69 -8.92 23.42
N TYR A 879 0.33 -9.14 22.15
CA TYR A 879 0.51 -10.43 21.48
C TYR A 879 1.94 -10.67 20.99
N GLU A 880 2.55 -9.68 20.32
CA GLU A 880 3.86 -9.85 19.70
C GLU A 880 5.02 -9.79 20.72
N LEU A 881 4.89 -9.01 21.82
CA LEU A 881 5.86 -9.02 22.92
C LEU A 881 5.80 -10.31 23.75
N ASP A 882 4.60 -10.82 24.05
CA ASP A 882 4.41 -12.12 24.72
C ASP A 882 5.01 -13.26 23.90
N ALA A 883 4.82 -13.26 22.58
CA ALA A 883 5.48 -14.22 21.69
C ALA A 883 7.01 -14.12 21.73
N ILE A 884 7.59 -12.92 21.78
CA ILE A 884 9.04 -12.71 21.95
C ILE A 884 9.51 -13.26 23.30
N ARG A 885 8.78 -13.00 24.40
CA ARG A 885 9.08 -13.51 25.75
C ARG A 885 9.08 -15.04 25.79
N LYS A 886 8.01 -15.67 25.27
CA LYS A 886 7.86 -17.12 25.20
C LYS A 886 8.93 -17.77 24.33
N ALA A 887 9.29 -17.16 23.20
CA ALA A 887 10.40 -17.63 22.37
C ALA A 887 11.73 -17.63 23.14
N CYS A 888 12.04 -16.58 23.91
CA CYS A 888 13.26 -16.54 24.74
C CYS A 888 13.23 -17.59 25.86
N ALA A 889 12.16 -17.65 26.66
CA ALA A 889 12.01 -18.64 27.73
C ALA A 889 12.04 -20.10 27.22
N SER A 890 11.58 -20.35 25.99
CA SER A 890 11.63 -21.69 25.35
C SER A 890 13.01 -22.14 24.84
N LEU A 891 14.04 -21.29 24.99
CA LEU A 891 15.43 -21.61 24.65
C LEU A 891 16.26 -21.92 25.89
N GLU A 892 16.00 -21.23 27.00
CA GLU A 892 16.71 -21.38 28.27
C GLU A 892 15.85 -20.79 29.41
N PRO A 893 15.70 -21.48 30.56
CA PRO A 893 15.01 -20.94 31.72
C PRO A 893 15.55 -19.56 32.12
N ASN A 894 14.65 -18.66 32.54
CA ASN A 894 14.96 -17.29 32.96
C ASN A 894 15.60 -16.38 31.87
N TYR A 895 15.74 -16.83 30.62
CA TYR A 895 16.24 -15.97 29.54
C TYR A 895 15.21 -14.90 29.15
N GLN A 896 15.36 -13.71 29.71
CA GLN A 896 14.52 -12.54 29.44
C GLN A 896 15.40 -11.33 29.10
N PRO A 897 15.86 -11.19 27.84
CA PRO A 897 16.63 -10.01 27.42
C PRO A 897 15.72 -8.78 27.37
N PRO A 898 16.18 -7.58 27.77
CA PRO A 898 15.41 -6.36 27.64
C PRO A 898 15.05 -6.03 26.18
N VAL A 899 13.78 -5.68 25.96
CA VAL A 899 13.16 -5.44 24.64
C VAL A 899 12.86 -3.95 24.45
N THR A 900 13.15 -3.44 23.25
CA THR A 900 12.60 -2.18 22.72
C THR A 900 11.71 -2.51 21.52
N PHE A 901 10.43 -2.13 21.57
CA PHE A 901 9.44 -2.39 20.52
C PHE A 901 9.02 -1.07 19.86
N VAL A 902 9.32 -0.91 18.57
CA VAL A 902 9.11 0.34 17.82
C VAL A 902 8.23 0.05 16.60
N VAL A 903 7.02 0.62 16.57
CA VAL A 903 6.18 0.61 15.38
C VAL A 903 6.71 1.65 14.38
N VAL A 904 6.68 1.29 13.11
CA VAL A 904 7.17 2.06 11.96
C VAL A 904 6.00 2.33 11.03
N GLN A 905 5.77 3.59 10.66
CA GLN A 905 4.66 4.00 9.82
C GLN A 905 5.13 4.98 8.75
N LYS A 906 5.22 4.52 7.49
CA LYS A 906 5.44 5.39 6.31
C LYS A 906 4.14 5.85 5.62
N ARG A 907 3.00 5.23 5.98
CA ARG A 907 1.72 5.37 5.25
C ARG A 907 0.73 6.36 5.92
N HIS A 908 1.23 7.52 6.36
CA HIS A 908 0.42 8.60 6.96
C HIS A 908 0.36 9.87 6.09
N HIS A 909 -0.36 10.88 6.58
CA HIS A 909 -0.65 12.14 5.87
C HIS A 909 0.18 13.35 6.31
N THR A 910 0.88 13.30 7.45
CA THR A 910 1.90 14.28 7.83
C THR A 910 2.98 14.45 6.74
N ARG A 911 3.25 15.71 6.38
CA ARG A 911 4.31 16.19 5.48
C ARG A 911 5.08 17.30 6.19
N LEU A 912 6.36 17.40 5.89
CA LEU A 912 7.24 18.45 6.40
C LEU A 912 7.85 19.21 5.22
N PHE A 913 7.83 20.53 5.31
CA PHE A 913 8.34 21.47 4.31
C PHE A 913 9.43 22.34 4.96
N ALA A 914 10.46 22.73 4.21
CA ALA A 914 11.43 23.70 4.70
C ALA A 914 10.74 25.04 4.99
N ASN A 915 11.16 25.77 6.03
CA ASN A 915 10.58 27.08 6.36
C ASN A 915 10.67 28.05 5.16
N ASN A 916 11.84 28.08 4.49
CA ASN A 916 12.10 28.83 3.28
C ASN A 916 12.63 27.91 2.16
N HIS A 917 11.81 27.62 1.16
CA HIS A 917 12.18 26.79 0.00
C HIS A 917 13.31 27.36 -0.86
N ASN A 918 13.65 28.64 -0.72
CA ASN A 918 14.73 29.28 -1.46
C ASN A 918 16.11 29.11 -0.79
N ASP A 919 16.17 28.71 0.49
CA ASP A 919 17.44 28.46 1.17
C ASP A 919 17.97 27.05 0.89
N GLN A 920 18.88 26.96 -0.09
CA GLN A 920 19.58 25.75 -0.51
C GLN A 920 20.40 25.07 0.61
N ARG A 921 20.58 25.71 1.78
CA ARG A 921 21.18 25.08 2.97
C ARG A 921 20.18 24.22 3.75
N THR A 922 18.88 24.39 3.53
CA THR A 922 17.78 23.70 4.26
C THR A 922 16.99 22.72 3.41
N VAL A 923 17.22 22.69 2.09
CA VAL A 923 16.53 21.79 1.14
C VAL A 923 17.51 20.95 0.32
N ASP A 924 17.04 19.79 -0.13
CA ASP A 924 17.69 19.01 -1.19
C ASP A 924 17.35 19.52 -2.60
N ARG A 925 17.93 18.88 -3.63
CA ARG A 925 17.77 19.25 -5.05
C ARG A 925 16.32 19.19 -5.58
N SER A 926 15.40 18.57 -4.85
CA SER A 926 13.98 18.50 -5.21
C SER A 926 13.15 19.61 -4.55
N GLY A 927 13.68 20.27 -3.52
CA GLY A 927 12.97 21.20 -2.63
C GLY A 927 12.45 20.54 -1.35
N ASN A 928 12.86 19.29 -1.05
CA ASN A 928 12.46 18.60 0.19
C ASN A 928 13.39 18.95 1.35
N ILE A 929 12.90 18.81 2.58
CA ILE A 929 13.71 18.86 3.81
C ILE A 929 14.90 17.89 3.75
N LEU A 930 16.00 18.23 4.44
CA LEU A 930 17.24 17.46 4.37
C LEU A 930 17.11 16.03 4.94
N PRO A 931 17.86 15.05 4.39
CA PRO A 931 17.98 13.72 4.98
C PRO A 931 18.59 13.80 6.39
N GLY A 932 17.95 13.12 7.35
CA GLY A 932 18.29 13.20 8.77
C GLY A 932 17.42 14.18 9.56
N THR A 933 16.51 14.93 8.91
CA THR A 933 15.56 15.81 9.62
C THR A 933 14.64 15.00 10.53
N VAL A 934 14.68 15.26 11.83
CA VAL A 934 13.82 14.71 12.88
C VAL A 934 12.89 15.79 13.43
N VAL A 935 11.65 15.41 13.71
CA VAL A 935 10.68 16.16 14.51
C VAL A 935 10.16 15.25 15.62
N ASP A 936 10.45 15.62 16.86
CA ASP A 936 9.95 15.01 18.10
C ASP A 936 9.24 16.04 19.00
N SER A 937 8.68 17.08 18.38
CA SER A 937 8.03 18.21 19.05
C SER A 937 6.75 18.67 18.34
N LYS A 938 5.85 19.32 19.10
CA LYS A 938 4.58 19.95 18.66
C LYS A 938 3.56 19.01 18.00
N ILE A 939 3.85 18.47 16.81
CA ILE A 939 2.94 17.61 16.04
C ILE A 939 2.97 16.14 16.48
N CYS A 940 3.92 15.78 17.32
CA CYS A 940 4.05 14.49 17.98
C CYS A 940 3.03 14.30 19.11
N HIS A 941 2.91 13.06 19.60
CA HIS A 941 1.96 12.68 20.63
C HIS A 941 2.21 13.42 21.97
N PRO A 942 1.17 13.82 22.74
CA PRO A 942 1.33 14.58 23.98
C PRO A 942 2.38 14.00 24.95
N THR A 943 2.27 12.70 25.25
CA THR A 943 3.00 12.03 26.35
C THR A 943 3.94 10.91 25.88
N GLU A 944 3.43 10.00 25.06
CA GLU A 944 4.12 8.81 24.52
C GLU A 944 5.38 9.14 23.70
N PHE A 945 6.26 8.15 23.54
CA PHE A 945 7.55 8.29 22.85
C PHE A 945 7.44 8.05 21.33
N ASP A 946 7.04 9.08 20.58
CA ASP A 946 7.01 9.10 19.11
C ASP A 946 7.95 10.15 18.47
N PHE A 947 8.35 9.94 17.22
CA PHE A 947 9.04 10.93 16.40
C PHE A 947 8.86 10.69 14.90
N TYR A 948 8.93 11.77 14.10
CA TYR A 948 9.02 11.71 12.65
C TYR A 948 10.49 11.85 12.21
N LEU A 949 10.96 10.97 11.32
CA LEU A 949 12.31 11.01 10.74
C LEU A 949 12.26 10.98 9.21
N CYS A 950 12.79 12.02 8.56
CA CYS A 950 13.04 12.03 7.11
C CYS A 950 14.50 11.63 6.83
N SER A 951 14.82 10.35 6.99
CA SER A 951 16.17 9.79 6.78
C SER A 951 16.72 9.87 5.35
N HIS A 952 15.91 10.25 4.35
CA HIS A 952 16.18 10.04 2.91
C HIS A 952 15.98 11.31 2.07
N ALA A 953 16.70 11.39 0.95
CA ALA A 953 16.57 12.49 -0.01
C ALA A 953 15.38 12.29 -0.97
N GLY A 954 14.64 13.36 -1.20
CA GLY A 954 13.60 13.46 -2.21
C GLY A 954 14.19 13.33 -3.62
N ILE A 955 13.77 12.29 -4.34
CA ILE A 955 14.10 12.12 -5.76
C ILE A 955 13.01 12.75 -6.63
N GLN A 956 11.75 12.61 -6.21
CA GLN A 956 10.57 13.05 -6.95
C GLN A 956 9.41 13.27 -5.96
N GLY A 957 8.59 14.28 -6.21
CA GLY A 957 7.43 14.61 -5.39
C GLY A 957 7.81 15.22 -4.03
N THR A 958 6.90 15.11 -3.06
CA THR A 958 7.14 15.51 -1.66
C THR A 958 7.46 14.27 -0.82
N SER A 959 8.57 14.32 -0.09
CA SER A 959 9.03 13.28 0.82
C SER A 959 7.99 12.99 1.90
N ARG A 960 7.96 11.73 2.34
CA ARG A 960 7.21 11.32 3.53
C ARG A 960 8.24 11.02 4.62
N PRO A 961 8.38 11.84 5.68
CA PRO A 961 9.07 11.36 6.87
C PRO A 961 8.37 10.09 7.34
N THR A 962 9.10 9.15 7.92
CA THR A 962 8.51 7.96 8.54
C THR A 962 8.28 8.27 10.01
N HIS A 963 7.08 7.97 10.49
CA HIS A 963 6.71 8.04 11.89
C HIS A 963 7.21 6.78 12.61
N TYR A 964 7.85 6.96 13.75
CA TYR A 964 8.34 5.91 14.64
C TYR A 964 7.70 6.12 16.01
N HIS A 965 7.11 5.06 16.56
CA HIS A 965 6.41 5.13 17.83
C HIS A 965 6.86 3.96 18.72
N VAL A 966 7.41 4.26 19.89
CA VAL A 966 7.93 3.26 20.83
C VAL A 966 6.81 2.78 21.73
N LEU A 967 6.39 1.52 21.57
CA LEU A 967 5.32 0.91 22.39
C LEU A 967 5.85 0.25 23.67
N TRP A 968 7.15 -0.05 23.71
CA TRP A 968 7.81 -0.67 24.86
C TRP A 968 9.31 -0.37 24.84
N ASP A 969 9.90 -0.05 25.99
CA ASP A 969 11.36 0.05 26.11
C ASP A 969 11.88 -0.27 27.52
N GLU A 970 12.53 -1.42 27.64
CA GLU A 970 13.29 -1.82 28.85
C GLU A 970 14.77 -1.46 28.74
N ASN A 971 15.26 -1.12 27.54
CA ASN A 971 16.66 -0.74 27.32
C ASN A 971 16.93 0.70 27.75
N LYS A 972 15.88 1.52 27.89
CA LYS A 972 15.89 2.92 28.38
C LYS A 972 16.70 3.85 27.48
N PHE A 973 16.43 3.78 26.18
CA PHE A 973 16.98 4.71 25.20
C PHE A 973 16.58 6.15 25.52
N THR A 974 17.53 7.08 25.42
CA THR A 974 17.18 8.49 25.27
C THR A 974 16.64 8.77 23.86
N ALA A 975 15.99 9.93 23.70
CA ALA A 975 15.49 10.38 22.41
C ALA A 975 16.59 10.45 21.34
N ASP A 976 17.75 11.03 21.66
CA ASP A 976 18.87 11.17 20.72
C ASP A 976 19.48 9.83 20.31
N GLU A 977 19.63 8.88 21.24
CA GLU A 977 20.21 7.57 20.96
C GLU A 977 19.35 6.76 19.99
N LEU A 978 18.03 6.68 20.24
CA LEU A 978 17.13 5.94 19.37
C LEU A 978 16.98 6.62 18.01
N GLN A 979 16.77 7.94 17.97
CA GLN A 979 16.67 8.71 16.72
C GLN A 979 17.93 8.57 15.87
N THR A 980 19.12 8.65 16.50
CA THR A 980 20.41 8.48 15.83
C THR A 980 20.63 7.04 15.37
N LEU A 981 20.26 6.03 16.16
CA LEU A 981 20.31 4.62 15.76
C LEU A 981 19.42 4.35 14.54
N THR A 982 18.15 4.78 14.60
CA THR A 982 17.20 4.61 13.49
C THR A 982 17.68 5.31 12.22
N ASN A 983 18.20 6.54 12.32
CA ASN A 983 18.78 7.27 11.19
C ASN A 983 20.02 6.59 10.63
N ASN A 984 20.98 6.20 11.48
CA ASN A 984 22.25 5.60 11.03
C ASN A 984 22.02 4.24 10.36
N LEU A 985 21.10 3.44 10.89
CA LEU A 985 20.67 2.19 10.25
C LEU A 985 20.11 2.43 8.84
N CYS A 986 19.43 3.54 8.54
CA CYS A 986 18.95 3.83 7.17
C CYS A 986 20.05 3.90 6.10
N TYR A 987 21.33 4.00 6.49
CA TYR A 987 22.48 3.98 5.56
C TYR A 987 23.06 2.56 5.33
N THR A 988 22.66 1.54 6.09
CA THR A 988 23.15 0.14 5.94
C THR A 988 22.30 -0.70 4.97
N TYR A 989 21.36 -0.09 4.24
CA TYR A 989 20.51 -0.79 3.27
C TYR A 989 21.30 -1.27 2.05
N ALA A 990 21.52 -2.59 1.97
CA ALA A 990 22.48 -3.21 1.06
C ALA A 990 22.26 -2.90 -0.43
N ARG A 991 21.03 -2.64 -0.86
CA ARG A 991 20.64 -2.61 -2.29
C ARG A 991 21.01 -1.32 -3.03
N CYS A 992 21.48 -0.27 -2.35
CA CYS A 992 21.91 0.97 -3.00
C CYS A 992 22.89 1.78 -2.14
N THR A 993 23.53 2.78 -2.74
CA THR A 993 24.43 3.74 -2.07
C THR A 993 23.68 5.02 -1.66
N ARG A 994 22.54 4.83 -0.99
CA ARG A 994 21.64 5.90 -0.53
C ARG A 994 21.03 5.55 0.81
N SER A 995 20.75 6.55 1.64
CA SER A 995 19.89 6.37 2.81
C SER A 995 18.45 6.12 2.37
N VAL A 996 17.79 5.14 2.99
CA VAL A 996 16.39 4.77 2.71
C VAL A 996 15.41 5.35 3.71
N SER A 997 14.16 5.52 3.29
CA SER A 997 13.09 6.17 4.08
C SER A 997 12.62 5.40 5.32
N ILE A 998 12.95 4.12 5.41
CA ILE A 998 12.53 3.20 6.48
C ILE A 998 13.79 2.48 6.96
N VAL A 999 13.88 2.22 8.26
CA VAL A 999 14.99 1.49 8.88
C VAL A 999 15.13 0.09 8.24
N PRO A 1000 16.32 -0.37 7.83
CA PRO A 1000 16.44 -1.55 6.96
C PRO A 1000 15.82 -2.85 7.46
N PRO A 1001 15.78 -3.19 8.77
CA PRO A 1001 15.08 -4.39 9.24
C PRO A 1001 13.61 -4.44 8.74
N ALA A 1002 12.85 -3.36 8.95
CA ALA A 1002 11.47 -3.27 8.49
C ALA A 1002 11.38 -3.31 6.94
N TYR A 1003 12.30 -2.64 6.24
CA TYR A 1003 12.38 -2.69 4.77
C TYR A 1003 12.66 -4.12 4.26
N TYR A 1004 13.58 -4.85 4.91
CA TYR A 1004 13.91 -6.24 4.57
C TYR A 1004 12.75 -7.20 4.86
N ALA A 1005 11.99 -6.99 5.94
CA ALA A 1005 10.77 -7.74 6.22
C ALA A 1005 9.73 -7.56 5.09
N HIS A 1006 9.43 -6.32 4.70
CA HIS A 1006 8.54 -6.04 3.57
C HIS A 1006 9.06 -6.65 2.24
N LEU A 1007 10.38 -6.73 2.02
CA LEU A 1007 10.96 -7.42 0.86
C LEU A 1007 10.78 -8.94 0.94
N ALA A 1008 10.89 -9.54 2.13
CA ALA A 1008 10.67 -10.96 2.34
C ALA A 1008 9.18 -11.35 2.21
N ALA A 1009 8.26 -10.57 2.78
CA ALA A 1009 6.81 -10.76 2.62
C ALA A 1009 6.39 -10.64 1.15
N PHE A 1010 6.89 -9.61 0.44
CA PHE A 1010 6.64 -9.45 -1.00
C PHE A 1010 7.29 -10.56 -1.85
N ARG A 1011 8.43 -11.13 -1.43
CA ARG A 1011 9.02 -12.30 -2.10
C ARG A 1011 8.16 -13.54 -1.90
N ALA A 1012 7.69 -13.79 -0.69
CA ALA A 1012 6.89 -14.97 -0.35
C ALA A 1012 5.54 -15.04 -1.07
N ARG A 1013 4.99 -13.90 -1.51
CA ARG A 1013 3.83 -13.86 -2.43
C ARG A 1013 4.04 -14.66 -3.72
N PHE A 1014 5.27 -14.83 -4.18
CA PHE A 1014 5.58 -15.63 -5.38
C PHE A 1014 5.77 -17.14 -5.10
N TYR A 1015 5.87 -17.54 -3.83
CA TYR A 1015 5.97 -18.96 -3.45
C TYR A 1015 4.59 -19.61 -3.30
N MET A 1016 3.53 -18.81 -3.23
CA MET A 1016 2.18 -19.29 -3.42
C MET A 1016 2.03 -19.83 -4.85
N GLU A 1017 1.58 -21.09 -4.97
CA GLU A 1017 1.02 -21.58 -6.23
C GLU A 1017 -0.21 -20.73 -6.59
N PRO A 1018 -0.40 -20.34 -7.86
CA PRO A 1018 -1.70 -19.85 -8.30
C PRO A 1018 -2.72 -20.97 -8.12
N GLU A 1019 -3.87 -20.68 -7.51
CA GLU A 1019 -4.94 -21.66 -7.34
C GLU A 1019 -5.41 -22.14 -8.73
N THR A 1020 -5.02 -23.36 -9.10
CA THR A 1020 -5.54 -24.05 -10.28
C THR A 1020 -7.01 -24.34 -10.03
N SER A 1021 -7.88 -23.52 -10.63
CA SER A 1021 -9.32 -23.68 -10.60
C SER A 1021 -9.78 -24.84 -11.49
N ASP A 1022 -9.29 -26.05 -11.19
CA ASP A 1022 -9.84 -27.35 -11.57
C ASP A 1022 -9.06 -28.44 -10.80
N SER A 1023 -9.77 -29.25 -10.01
CA SER A 1023 -9.25 -30.44 -9.32
C SER A 1023 -10.41 -31.37 -8.95
N GLY A 1024 -10.99 -31.99 -9.97
CA GLY A 1024 -12.16 -32.85 -9.86
C GLY A 1024 -12.10 -34.00 -10.86
N SER A 1025 -11.16 -34.93 -10.66
CA SER A 1025 -11.06 -36.17 -11.44
C SER A 1025 -10.95 -37.36 -10.50
N MET A 1026 -11.97 -38.22 -10.54
CA MET A 1026 -11.98 -39.53 -9.89
C MET A 1026 -12.13 -40.61 -10.97
N ALA A 1027 -11.41 -41.72 -10.81
CA ALA A 1027 -11.57 -42.89 -11.67
C ALA A 1027 -12.91 -43.60 -11.39
N SER A 1028 -13.41 -44.33 -12.39
CA SER A 1028 -14.78 -44.88 -12.42
C SER A 1028 -14.93 -46.31 -11.90
N GLY A 1029 -16.07 -46.60 -11.29
CA GLY A 1029 -16.62 -47.93 -11.00
C GLY A 1029 -18.13 -47.82 -10.79
N ALA A 1030 -18.93 -48.82 -11.18
CA ALA A 1030 -20.38 -48.66 -11.33
C ALA A 1030 -21.21 -49.88 -10.86
N ALA A 1031 -22.40 -49.65 -10.27
CA ALA A 1031 -23.53 -50.60 -10.22
C ALA A 1031 -24.86 -49.98 -9.68
N THR A 1032 -25.84 -49.81 -10.58
CA THR A 1032 -27.30 -50.11 -10.44
C THR A 1032 -28.08 -50.00 -9.09
N SER A 1033 -29.04 -49.04 -9.07
CA SER A 1033 -30.51 -49.28 -9.01
C SER A 1033 -31.40 -48.93 -7.77
N ARG A 1034 -32.53 -48.25 -8.10
CA ARG A 1034 -33.91 -48.25 -7.51
C ARG A 1034 -34.17 -47.81 -6.04
N GLY A 1035 -35.00 -46.76 -5.90
CA GLY A 1035 -35.71 -46.32 -4.68
C GLY A 1035 -36.54 -45.04 -4.97
N PHE A 1036 -37.63 -44.76 -4.23
CA PHE A 1036 -38.57 -43.65 -4.56
C PHE A 1036 -39.27 -43.05 -3.31
N LEU A 1037 -39.93 -41.89 -3.50
CA LEU A 1037 -40.78 -41.10 -2.56
C LEU A 1037 -40.09 -40.12 -1.56
N PRO A 1038 -40.78 -39.04 -1.08
CA PRO A 1038 -40.12 -37.74 -0.89
C PRO A 1038 -40.35 -37.01 0.46
N GLY A 1039 -39.54 -35.98 0.72
CA GLY A 1039 -39.84 -34.87 1.66
C GLY A 1039 -38.67 -34.44 2.56
N GLY A 1040 -38.39 -33.14 2.66
CA GLY A 1040 -37.36 -32.62 3.59
C GLY A 1040 -36.86 -31.21 3.29
N ALA A 1041 -36.68 -30.38 4.32
CA ALA A 1041 -36.33 -28.96 4.21
C ALA A 1041 -34.82 -28.69 3.94
N ARG A 1042 -34.51 -27.45 3.54
CA ARG A 1042 -33.13 -26.96 3.39
C ARG A 1042 -32.42 -26.87 4.75
N SER A 1043 -31.13 -27.21 4.78
CA SER A 1043 -30.21 -26.80 5.84
C SER A 1043 -28.91 -26.25 5.25
N SER A 1044 -28.37 -25.19 5.84
CA SER A 1044 -27.17 -24.48 5.39
C SER A 1044 -25.95 -24.94 6.16
N ARG A 1045 -24.89 -25.35 5.46
CA ARG A 1045 -23.62 -25.76 6.11
C ARG A 1045 -22.89 -24.54 6.69
N VAL A 1046 -22.45 -24.69 7.94
CA VAL A 1046 -21.61 -23.72 8.67
C VAL A 1046 -20.25 -23.55 7.98
N THR A 1047 -19.73 -22.33 7.96
CA THR A 1047 -18.37 -22.01 7.49
C THR A 1047 -17.32 -22.48 8.49
N GLY A 1048 -16.77 -23.68 8.28
CA GLY A 1048 -15.59 -24.14 9.01
C GLY A 1048 -14.32 -23.36 8.60
N ASN A 1049 -13.33 -23.32 9.49
CA ASN A 1049 -12.01 -22.73 9.19
C ASN A 1049 -11.35 -23.45 8.01
N VAL A 1050 -11.20 -22.77 6.88
CA VAL A 1050 -10.32 -23.23 5.80
C VAL A 1050 -8.87 -23.12 6.31
N ALA A 1051 -8.20 -24.25 6.47
CA ALA A 1051 -6.82 -24.28 6.93
C ALA A 1051 -5.91 -23.54 5.95
N VAL A 1052 -5.17 -22.53 6.44
CA VAL A 1052 -4.24 -21.75 5.62
C VAL A 1052 -3.11 -22.67 5.14
N ARG A 1053 -3.03 -22.91 3.83
CA ARG A 1053 -1.97 -23.74 3.24
C ARG A 1053 -0.59 -23.13 3.56
N PRO A 1054 0.34 -23.90 4.16
CA PRO A 1054 1.66 -23.37 4.49
C PRO A 1054 2.45 -23.01 3.23
N LEU A 1055 3.35 -22.03 3.35
CA LEU A 1055 4.28 -21.69 2.27
C LEU A 1055 5.28 -22.84 2.05
N PRO A 1056 5.73 -23.09 0.80
CA PRO A 1056 6.81 -24.03 0.55
C PRO A 1056 8.08 -23.67 1.33
N ALA A 1057 8.74 -24.68 1.90
CA ALA A 1057 9.93 -24.48 2.70
C ALA A 1057 11.13 -24.03 1.84
N LEU A 1058 11.71 -22.87 2.18
CA LEU A 1058 12.98 -22.42 1.61
C LEU A 1058 14.12 -23.40 1.93
N LYS A 1059 15.00 -23.63 0.95
CA LYS A 1059 16.21 -24.44 1.18
C LYS A 1059 17.15 -23.77 2.19
N GLU A 1060 17.84 -24.59 2.97
CA GLU A 1060 18.68 -24.17 4.11
C GLU A 1060 19.86 -23.26 3.70
N ASN A 1061 20.43 -23.45 2.51
CA ASN A 1061 21.45 -22.56 1.97
C ASN A 1061 20.88 -21.16 1.61
N VAL A 1062 19.67 -21.10 1.04
CA VAL A 1062 18.96 -19.85 0.72
C VAL A 1062 18.48 -19.12 1.98
N LYS A 1063 18.01 -19.84 3.02
CA LYS A 1063 17.61 -19.25 4.32
C LYS A 1063 18.72 -18.43 4.99
N ARG A 1064 19.99 -18.81 4.78
CA ARG A 1064 21.17 -18.20 5.43
C ARG A 1064 21.67 -16.91 4.77
N VAL A 1065 21.09 -16.50 3.64
CA VAL A 1065 21.52 -15.32 2.86
C VAL A 1065 20.37 -14.34 2.64
N MET A 1066 20.68 -13.11 2.20
CA MET A 1066 19.69 -12.06 1.96
C MET A 1066 18.97 -12.25 0.60
N PHE A 1067 18.37 -13.43 0.38
CA PHE A 1067 17.76 -13.86 -0.89
C PHE A 1067 16.71 -12.88 -1.44
N TYR A 1068 15.99 -12.22 -0.53
CA TYR A 1068 14.95 -11.21 -0.81
C TYR A 1068 15.47 -9.90 -1.45
N CYS A 1069 16.80 -9.66 -1.46
CA CYS A 1069 17.40 -8.42 -1.96
C CYS A 1069 17.39 -8.21 -3.48
#